data_AF-A0A428NBE9-F1
#
_entry.id   AF-A0A428NBE9-F1
#
_cell.length_a   1.000
_cell.length_b   1.000
_cell.length_c   1.000
_cell.angle_alpha   90.00
_cell.angle_beta   90.00
_cell.angle_gamma   90.00
#
_symmetry.space_group_name_H-M   'P 1'
#
loop_
_entity.id
_entity.type
_entity.pdbx_description
1 polymer ?
#
loop_
_entity_poly.entity_id
_entity_poly.type
_entity_poly.pdbx_seq_one_letter_code
_entity_poly.pdbx_strand_id
1 'polypeptide(L)'
;MAFCLLLYTMRVCTFILFVGFLAGLSSATTSSANSTRLGPYDASKAQNSIEHERELGITPIAPYGEQQTSEEWATPLVEGCPRTCAAAGSDAAGWTHIHDVRDLEGCEAPLLFDLNVHSETVETIRVCALDGPSSSSKASAHLRAHLHQGAARRHAKRAETDGEDDKASPGLCNPAPLSPVPIILTSGLAGALNATSNVTVALQGLKQHITNKTSCGKTVLFSKAGSAIVGIYISADMGSVAGTAMLERFEKAASQGTQIMQACDINPMNPYTFGIFAVDKVSDFDLVRKNVQIWTDGYCAAMPLVRPKDARIKVNIPGGDLFMGSSNVTSSASSAGLSTDLEARAECKTTKVIQDDTCTKLSVRCNIRGADFVKYNPKTNLCSTLKPGQLVCCSSGTLPDNTPVADKDGTCATHKIDMGDTCASVAAASSIAVKDIEAYNKASWGWAGCNRLQLGQIICLSKGNTPMPSPVEGVACGPQKPGTKKPSGSFDGWDLAKLNQCPLKSCCSGWGFCGTTDEFCTESPADTKAPGAFKINTNGCISNCGTDIVNNKSPPKEFKRIGYFQAYNPSRPCMHMDASEIEDNFKELTHVHFAFAGITADYDVNIPEDVKKQVDVFEKMDAPFKKILSFGGWAESTDAQTFQRYRDVVKPEYRSVFAANIIKFLEKHEGFDGVDIDWEYPGATDQGIPAGDRTDGLYYYRFLSVL
;
A
#
# COMPACT_ATOMS: atom_id res chain seq x y z
N MET A 1 48.25 -5.68 42.87
CA MET A 1 48.35 -5.58 44.35
C MET A 1 47.00 -5.98 44.92
N ALA A 2 46.86 -6.82 45.94
CA ALA A 2 47.84 -7.67 46.64
C ALA A 2 47.12 -8.84 47.36
N PHE A 3 47.80 -9.99 47.57
CA PHE A 3 47.43 -11.20 48.36
C PHE A 3 46.01 -11.81 48.21
N CYS A 4 45.75 -13.07 47.84
CA CYS A 4 46.42 -14.39 47.94
C CYS A 4 46.09 -15.20 49.23
N LEU A 5 46.05 -16.54 49.07
CA LEU A 5 45.64 -17.65 49.97
C LEU A 5 44.13 -18.00 50.03
N LEU A 6 43.70 -19.27 50.15
CA LEU A 6 44.25 -20.59 49.76
C LEU A 6 43.18 -21.69 49.99
N LEU A 7 42.98 -22.66 49.07
CA LEU A 7 42.40 -24.04 49.22
C LEU A 7 42.10 -24.61 47.80
N TYR A 8 42.08 -25.92 47.46
CA TYR A 8 42.94 -27.08 47.81
C TYR A 8 42.68 -28.23 46.77
N THR A 9 43.73 -28.74 46.10
CA THR A 9 43.88 -30.05 45.37
C THR A 9 42.63 -30.82 44.84
N MET A 10 42.42 -31.01 43.52
CA MET A 10 43.07 -31.95 42.55
C MET A 10 42.59 -33.43 42.50
N ARG A 11 42.08 -33.86 41.32
CA ARG A 11 42.40 -35.10 40.51
C ARG A 11 41.45 -35.15 39.28
N VAL A 12 41.81 -35.42 38.01
CA VAL A 12 42.72 -36.41 37.34
C VAL A 12 42.13 -37.84 37.36
N CYS A 13 41.92 -38.60 36.27
CA CYS A 13 42.04 -38.40 34.79
C CYS A 13 40.84 -39.16 34.10
N THR A 14 40.73 -39.59 32.82
CA THR A 14 41.60 -39.83 31.64
C THR A 14 40.72 -39.76 30.34
N PHE A 15 41.29 -39.80 29.11
CA PHE A 15 40.52 -39.87 27.84
C PHE A 15 41.13 -40.84 26.80
N ILE A 16 40.56 -42.07 26.67
CA ILE A 16 40.83 -43.12 25.65
C ILE A 16 39.56 -44.04 25.59
N LEU A 17 38.86 -44.45 24.50
CA LEU A 17 38.98 -44.41 23.02
C LEU A 17 39.59 -45.68 22.33
N PHE A 18 38.78 -46.60 21.77
CA PHE A 18 38.95 -47.32 20.45
C PHE A 18 37.82 -48.35 20.13
N VAL A 19 37.44 -48.45 18.84
CA VAL A 19 36.90 -49.55 17.98
C VAL A 19 36.46 -50.90 18.63
N GLY A 20 35.41 -51.64 18.18
CA GLY A 20 34.45 -51.49 17.06
C GLY A 20 33.84 -52.83 16.56
N PHE A 21 33.32 -52.88 15.32
CA PHE A 21 32.82 -54.05 14.54
C PHE A 21 31.37 -54.63 14.75
N LEU A 22 30.50 -54.28 13.79
CA LEU A 22 29.70 -55.17 12.91
C LEU A 22 28.88 -56.36 13.46
N ALA A 23 27.54 -56.20 13.41
CA ALA A 23 26.62 -57.14 12.75
C ALA A 23 25.31 -56.41 12.40
N GLY A 24 24.53 -56.88 11.42
CA GLY A 24 23.21 -56.32 11.13
C GLY A 24 22.32 -57.26 10.32
N LEU A 25 21.07 -57.46 10.76
CA LEU A 25 19.98 -58.05 9.98
C LEU A 25 18.62 -57.80 10.65
N SER A 26 17.70 -57.16 9.90
CA SER A 26 16.23 -57.25 9.92
C SER A 26 15.39 -57.33 11.23
N SER A 27 14.41 -56.41 11.31
CA SER A 27 13.02 -56.61 11.77
C SER A 27 12.69 -57.13 13.19
N ALA A 28 12.27 -56.20 14.07
CA ALA A 28 11.08 -56.34 14.93
C ALA A 28 10.59 -54.95 15.42
N THR A 29 9.32 -54.81 15.79
CA THR A 29 8.68 -53.54 16.19
C THR A 29 8.28 -53.50 17.67
N THR A 30 8.80 -52.53 18.42
CA THR A 30 8.22 -51.97 19.68
C THR A 30 8.70 -50.51 19.81
N SER A 31 7.91 -49.48 20.16
CA SER A 31 6.71 -49.31 21.01
C SER A 31 7.00 -48.82 22.44
N SER A 32 7.33 -47.53 22.57
CA SER A 32 7.12 -46.71 23.77
C SER A 32 7.06 -45.23 23.34
N ALA A 33 5.90 -44.64 23.08
CA ALA A 33 4.91 -44.20 24.07
C ALA A 33 5.48 -43.10 25.00
N ASN A 34 5.31 -41.84 24.60
CA ASN A 34 5.11 -40.74 25.54
C ASN A 34 3.79 -40.07 25.14
N SER A 35 2.81 -40.04 26.05
CA SER A 35 1.39 -39.83 25.71
C SER A 35 0.86 -38.57 26.39
N THR A 36 0.79 -37.47 25.65
CA THR A 36 -0.17 -36.40 25.95
C THR A 36 -1.58 -36.94 25.70
N ARG A 37 -2.49 -36.76 26.66
CA ARG A 37 -3.81 -37.43 26.67
C ARG A 37 -4.94 -36.57 26.08
N LEU A 38 -4.74 -36.06 24.87
CA LEU A 38 -5.83 -35.51 24.06
C LEU A 38 -5.87 -36.23 22.70
N GLY A 39 -7.09 -36.60 22.28
CA GLY A 39 -7.33 -37.26 21.00
C GLY A 39 -7.24 -36.29 19.81
N PRO A 40 -7.31 -36.81 18.57
CA PRO A 40 -7.34 -35.95 17.38
C PRO A 40 -8.53 -34.99 17.39
N TYR A 41 -8.32 -33.81 16.80
CA TYR A 41 -9.31 -32.73 16.69
C TYR A 41 -10.64 -33.20 16.10
N ASP A 42 -11.71 -33.02 16.87
CA ASP A 42 -13.08 -33.41 16.50
C ASP A 42 -13.82 -32.22 15.86
N ALA A 43 -13.71 -32.13 14.54
CA ALA A 43 -14.33 -31.06 13.75
C ALA A 43 -15.87 -30.99 13.88
N SER A 44 -16.54 -32.04 14.37
CA SER A 44 -18.00 -32.00 14.59
C SER A 44 -18.41 -31.07 15.73
N LYS A 45 -17.51 -30.85 16.71
CA LYS A 45 -17.76 -29.94 17.85
C LYS A 45 -17.64 -28.46 17.47
N ALA A 46 -16.87 -28.13 16.45
CA ALA A 46 -16.70 -26.76 15.98
C ALA A 46 -18.04 -26.14 15.49
N GLN A 47 -18.95 -26.97 14.96
CA GLN A 47 -20.26 -26.52 14.46
C GLN A 47 -21.27 -26.19 15.58
N ASN A 48 -21.05 -26.67 16.81
CA ASN A 48 -21.87 -26.33 17.99
C ASN A 48 -21.04 -25.54 19.02
N SER A 49 -20.14 -24.68 18.55
CA SER A 49 -19.26 -23.85 19.39
C SER A 49 -19.78 -22.42 19.52
N ILE A 50 -19.42 -21.75 20.63
CA ILE A 50 -19.68 -20.32 20.84
C ILE A 50 -19.08 -19.47 19.70
N GLU A 51 -17.99 -19.93 19.07
CA GLU A 51 -17.40 -19.29 17.90
C GLU A 51 -18.32 -19.32 16.65
N HIS A 52 -19.13 -20.36 16.50
CA HIS A 52 -20.13 -20.45 15.44
C HIS A 52 -21.34 -19.57 15.76
N GLU A 53 -21.85 -19.63 17.00
CA GLU A 53 -22.98 -18.82 17.46
C GLU A 53 -22.70 -17.30 17.43
N ARG A 54 -21.43 -16.89 17.59
CA ARG A 54 -20.98 -15.48 17.50
C ARG A 54 -20.38 -15.11 16.14
N GLU A 55 -20.53 -15.95 15.11
CA GLU A 55 -20.01 -15.75 13.74
C GLU A 55 -18.48 -15.47 13.64
N LEU A 56 -17.68 -15.82 14.65
CA LEU A 56 -16.26 -15.49 14.73
C LEU A 56 -15.38 -16.24 13.72
N GLY A 57 -15.91 -17.30 13.10
CA GLY A 57 -15.31 -18.00 11.97
C GLY A 57 -14.26 -19.03 12.38
N ILE A 58 -14.64 -20.32 12.30
CA ILE A 58 -13.86 -21.51 12.69
C ILE A 58 -12.67 -21.86 11.77
N THR A 59 -12.29 -20.98 10.83
CA THR A 59 -11.20 -21.23 9.88
C THR A 59 -9.85 -20.86 10.51
N PRO A 60 -8.84 -21.77 10.52
CA PRO A 60 -7.47 -21.40 10.85
C PRO A 60 -6.99 -20.30 9.90
N ILE A 61 -6.50 -19.20 10.45
CA ILE A 61 -5.97 -18.09 9.67
C ILE A 61 -4.56 -18.50 9.24
N ALA A 62 -4.27 -18.42 7.94
CA ALA A 62 -2.93 -18.71 7.43
C ALA A 62 -1.93 -17.71 8.05
N PRO A 63 -0.76 -18.17 8.52
CA PRO A 63 0.22 -17.27 9.13
C PRO A 63 0.65 -16.21 8.13
N TYR A 64 0.58 -14.95 8.56
CA TYR A 64 1.36 -13.88 7.93
C TYR A 64 2.84 -14.16 8.21
N GLY A 65 3.70 -13.91 7.21
CA GLY A 65 5.06 -14.44 7.22
C GLY A 65 6.01 -13.79 8.24
N GLU A 66 7.22 -14.35 8.29
CA GLU A 66 8.17 -14.15 9.37
C GLU A 66 9.24 -13.10 9.03
N GLN A 67 9.43 -12.14 9.95
CA GLN A 67 10.54 -11.17 10.08
C GLN A 67 10.51 -9.87 9.21
N GLN A 68 10.97 -8.71 9.68
CA GLN A 68 10.90 -8.11 11.03
C GLN A 68 11.25 -6.60 10.94
N THR A 69 10.36 -5.69 11.37
CA THR A 69 10.71 -4.35 11.91
C THR A 69 9.61 -3.88 12.88
N SER A 70 9.93 -2.90 13.72
CA SER A 70 9.01 -2.32 14.71
C SER A 70 7.92 -1.46 14.07
N GLU A 71 6.68 -1.65 14.53
CA GLU A 71 5.50 -0.81 14.24
C GLU A 71 4.97 -0.85 12.77
N GLU A 72 4.87 -2.06 12.20
CA GLU A 72 4.23 -2.32 10.88
C GLU A 72 2.78 -1.79 10.70
N TRP A 73 2.10 -1.35 11.75
CA TRP A 73 0.74 -0.79 11.66
C TRP A 73 0.68 0.58 10.94
N ALA A 74 1.84 1.18 10.64
CA ALA A 74 1.97 2.43 9.87
C ALA A 74 2.03 2.23 8.34
N THR A 75 2.43 1.05 7.88
CA THR A 75 2.80 0.84 6.47
C THR A 75 2.00 -0.31 5.84
N PRO A 76 1.57 -0.21 4.57
CA PRO A 76 0.95 -1.31 3.84
C PRO A 76 1.98 -2.28 3.23
N LEU A 77 3.16 -2.38 3.86
CA LEU A 77 4.23 -3.31 3.54
C LEU A 77 4.20 -4.50 4.51
N VAL A 78 4.49 -5.69 4.02
CA VAL A 78 4.63 -6.92 4.80
C VAL A 78 6.05 -7.41 4.61
N GLU A 79 6.81 -7.61 5.70
CA GLU A 79 8.25 -7.96 5.63
C GLU A 79 9.05 -6.89 4.86
N GLY A 80 8.64 -5.62 4.94
CA GLY A 80 9.20 -4.52 4.16
C GLY A 80 8.85 -4.53 2.66
N CYS A 81 8.07 -5.50 2.19
CA CYS A 81 7.68 -5.65 0.78
C CYS A 81 6.21 -5.28 0.50
N PRO A 82 5.92 -4.63 -0.64
CA PRO A 82 4.55 -4.39 -1.10
C PRO A 82 3.93 -5.64 -1.70
N ARG A 83 2.60 -5.62 -1.94
CA ARG A 83 1.89 -6.72 -2.61
C ARG A 83 2.55 -7.06 -3.95
N THR A 84 2.61 -8.35 -4.29
CA THR A 84 3.19 -8.74 -5.58
C THR A 84 2.37 -8.20 -6.75
N CYS A 85 3.01 -7.86 -7.87
CA CYS A 85 2.35 -7.35 -9.06
C CYS A 85 1.34 -8.37 -9.64
N ALA A 86 1.54 -9.67 -9.39
CA ALA A 86 0.59 -10.72 -9.72
C ALA A 86 -0.68 -10.67 -8.85
N ALA A 87 -0.57 -10.28 -7.58
CA ALA A 87 -1.68 -10.18 -6.63
C ALA A 87 -2.35 -8.79 -6.62
N ALA A 88 -1.64 -7.73 -7.02
CA ALA A 88 -2.14 -6.36 -7.14
C ALA A 88 -2.73 -6.06 -8.54
N GLY A 89 -2.29 -6.79 -9.57
CA GLY A 89 -2.75 -6.62 -10.94
C GLY A 89 -1.87 -5.70 -11.78
N SER A 90 -2.22 -5.56 -13.07
CA SER A 90 -1.44 -4.79 -14.05
C SER A 90 -1.79 -3.30 -14.12
N ASP A 91 -2.75 -2.83 -13.33
CA ASP A 91 -3.04 -1.40 -13.15
C ASP A 91 -2.38 -0.90 -11.85
N ALA A 92 -1.56 0.15 -11.97
CA ALA A 92 -0.88 0.79 -10.85
C ALA A 92 -1.84 1.49 -9.89
N ALA A 93 -3.10 1.73 -10.29
CA ALA A 93 -4.16 2.17 -9.37
C ALA A 93 -4.56 1.11 -8.31
N GLY A 94 -4.14 -0.15 -8.46
CA GLY A 94 -4.35 -1.23 -7.47
C GLY A 94 -3.09 -1.64 -6.69
N TRP A 95 -1.98 -0.91 -6.87
CA TRP A 95 -0.69 -1.21 -6.22
C TRP A 95 -0.63 -0.67 -4.78
N THR A 96 0.31 -1.19 -3.98
CA THR A 96 0.55 -0.70 -2.61
C THR A 96 1.01 0.76 -2.69
N HIS A 97 0.45 1.63 -1.84
CA HIS A 97 0.91 3.01 -1.71
C HIS A 97 1.99 3.11 -0.63
N ILE A 98 3.10 3.78 -0.92
CA ILE A 98 4.15 4.14 0.05
C ILE A 98 4.40 5.65 -0.01
N HIS A 99 4.96 6.22 1.06
CA HIS A 99 4.95 7.67 1.28
C HIS A 99 6.35 8.26 1.50
N ASP A 100 7.39 7.44 1.61
CA ASP A 100 8.79 7.83 1.48
C ASP A 100 9.49 7.07 0.33
N VAL A 101 10.53 7.66 -0.25
CA VAL A 101 11.40 6.98 -1.22
C VAL A 101 12.23 5.89 -0.53
N ARG A 102 12.53 6.05 0.76
CA ARG A 102 13.22 5.07 1.62
C ARG A 102 12.43 3.78 1.81
N ASP A 103 11.10 3.84 1.73
CA ASP A 103 10.23 2.66 1.81
C ASP A 103 10.51 1.66 0.66
N LEU A 104 11.05 2.15 -0.47
CA LEU A 104 11.53 1.28 -1.55
C LEU A 104 12.72 0.42 -1.12
N GLU A 105 13.57 0.88 -0.18
CA GLU A 105 14.81 0.20 0.20
C GLU A 105 14.54 -1.13 0.90
N GLY A 106 13.54 -1.19 1.78
CA GLY A 106 13.25 -2.31 2.68
C GLY A 106 12.94 -3.64 2.00
N CYS A 107 12.38 -3.64 0.79
CA CYS A 107 12.09 -4.88 0.06
C CYS A 107 13.31 -5.39 -0.72
N GLU A 108 13.77 -6.63 -0.46
CA GLU A 108 14.81 -7.28 -1.27
C GLU A 108 14.35 -7.62 -2.70
N ALA A 109 13.06 -7.94 -2.87
CA ALA A 109 12.52 -8.30 -4.17
C ALA A 109 12.54 -7.11 -5.15
N PRO A 110 12.68 -7.34 -6.47
CA PRO A 110 12.63 -6.26 -7.45
C PRO A 110 11.26 -5.57 -7.41
N LEU A 111 11.25 -4.24 -7.30
CA LEU A 111 10.04 -3.44 -7.23
C LEU A 111 9.72 -2.81 -8.59
N LEU A 112 8.43 -2.56 -8.82
CA LEU A 112 7.91 -1.84 -9.97
C LEU A 112 6.97 -0.73 -9.46
N PHE A 113 7.16 0.51 -9.89
CA PHE A 113 6.44 1.65 -9.32
C PHE A 113 6.18 2.83 -10.27
N ASP A 114 5.19 3.66 -9.93
CA ASP A 114 4.96 4.97 -10.53
C ASP A 114 4.57 6.07 -9.52
N LEU A 115 4.63 7.33 -9.98
CA LEU A 115 4.40 8.55 -9.21
C LEU A 115 4.16 9.74 -10.17
N ASN A 116 3.65 10.87 -9.67
CA ASN A 116 3.59 12.09 -10.47
C ASN A 116 4.97 12.76 -10.51
N VAL A 117 5.66 12.69 -11.65
CA VAL A 117 7.02 13.22 -11.80
C VAL A 117 7.09 14.75 -11.72
N HIS A 118 5.97 15.44 -11.97
CA HIS A 118 5.83 16.91 -11.95
C HIS A 118 5.63 17.53 -10.57
N SER A 119 5.30 16.74 -9.54
CA SER A 119 5.24 17.25 -8.17
C SER A 119 6.63 17.66 -7.70
N GLU A 120 6.78 18.77 -6.98
CA GLU A 120 8.11 19.17 -6.48
C GLU A 120 8.67 18.14 -5.49
N THR A 121 7.78 17.47 -4.75
CA THR A 121 8.09 16.42 -3.75
C THR A 121 7.27 15.16 -3.97
N VAL A 122 7.76 14.03 -3.46
CA VAL A 122 7.14 12.71 -3.65
C VAL A 122 6.25 12.43 -2.44
N GLU A 123 4.94 12.40 -2.65
CA GLU A 123 3.95 12.25 -1.56
C GLU A 123 3.35 10.85 -1.48
N THR A 124 3.19 10.23 -2.64
CA THR A 124 2.63 8.88 -2.82
C THR A 124 3.35 8.25 -4.01
N ILE A 125 4.00 7.11 -3.77
CA ILE A 125 4.51 6.19 -4.79
C ILE A 125 3.57 4.99 -4.80
N ARG A 126 3.17 4.52 -5.98
CA ARG A 126 2.38 3.29 -6.13
C ARG A 126 3.32 2.18 -6.57
N VAL A 127 3.43 1.10 -5.80
CA VAL A 127 4.48 0.08 -5.96
C VAL A 127 3.96 -1.35 -5.78
N CYS A 128 4.52 -2.28 -6.56
CA CYS A 128 4.31 -3.71 -6.38
C CYS A 128 5.64 -4.49 -6.48
N ALA A 129 5.70 -5.65 -5.82
CA ALA A 129 6.86 -6.53 -5.85
C ALA A 129 6.78 -7.52 -7.04
N LEU A 130 7.89 -7.73 -7.73
CA LEU A 130 8.00 -8.71 -8.82
C LEU A 130 8.45 -10.07 -8.25
N ASP A 131 7.92 -11.15 -8.81
CA ASP A 131 8.26 -12.51 -8.38
C ASP A 131 9.74 -12.81 -8.66
N GLY A 132 10.57 -12.84 -7.61
CA GLY A 132 12.02 -12.99 -7.72
C GLY A 132 12.48 -14.40 -8.12
N PRO A 133 13.65 -14.55 -8.78
CA PRO A 133 14.15 -15.82 -9.29
C PRO A 133 14.70 -16.80 -8.22
N SER A 134 14.32 -16.67 -6.94
CA SER A 134 14.83 -17.52 -5.86
C SER A 134 13.94 -17.67 -4.62
N SER A 135 12.62 -17.82 -4.75
CA SER A 135 11.78 -18.35 -3.66
C SER A 135 10.66 -19.27 -4.15
N SER A 136 11.01 -20.51 -4.54
CA SER A 136 10.04 -21.59 -4.72
C SER A 136 9.51 -22.12 -3.37
N SER A 137 8.94 -21.24 -2.56
CA SER A 137 8.21 -21.62 -1.35
C SER A 137 6.91 -22.34 -1.74
N LYS A 138 6.47 -23.27 -0.90
CA LYS A 138 5.38 -24.21 -1.24
C LYS A 138 4.00 -23.53 -1.34
N ALA A 139 3.87 -22.26 -0.92
CA ALA A 139 2.65 -21.47 -1.01
C ALA A 139 2.16 -21.27 -2.46
N SER A 140 3.07 -21.00 -3.39
CA SER A 140 2.74 -20.75 -4.81
C SER A 140 2.17 -21.98 -5.55
N ALA A 141 2.39 -23.19 -5.02
CA ALA A 141 1.75 -24.41 -5.49
C ALA A 141 0.31 -24.56 -4.95
N HIS A 142 0.06 -24.12 -3.71
CA HIS A 142 -1.25 -24.20 -3.07
C HIS A 142 -2.26 -23.22 -3.70
N LEU A 143 -1.84 -21.99 -3.99
CA LEU A 143 -2.71 -20.98 -4.60
C LEU A 143 -3.21 -21.40 -6.01
N ARG A 144 -2.36 -22.10 -6.78
CA ARG A 144 -2.72 -22.67 -8.09
C ARG A 144 -3.71 -23.83 -7.99
N ALA A 145 -3.74 -24.57 -6.88
CA ALA A 145 -4.67 -25.68 -6.69
C ALA A 145 -6.13 -25.21 -6.53
N HIS A 146 -6.36 -24.12 -5.80
CA HIS A 146 -7.72 -23.61 -5.58
C HIS A 146 -8.38 -23.01 -6.83
N LEU A 147 -7.60 -22.37 -7.71
CA LEU A 147 -8.11 -21.79 -8.97
C LEU A 147 -8.74 -22.84 -9.91
N HIS A 148 -8.37 -24.11 -9.80
CA HIS A 148 -8.91 -25.19 -10.64
C HIS A 148 -10.24 -25.78 -10.17
N GLN A 149 -10.72 -25.48 -8.95
CA GLN A 149 -11.96 -26.08 -8.41
C GLN A 149 -13.23 -25.23 -8.63
N GLY A 150 -13.10 -23.95 -9.04
CA GLY A 150 -14.25 -23.07 -9.29
C GLY A 150 -14.97 -23.26 -10.64
N ALA A 151 -14.38 -24.02 -11.57
CA ALA A 151 -14.73 -23.98 -13.00
C ALA A 151 -15.95 -24.85 -13.42
N ALA A 152 -17.02 -24.92 -12.62
CA ALA A 152 -18.12 -25.87 -12.85
C ALA A 152 -19.54 -25.40 -12.48
N ARG A 153 -20.06 -24.31 -13.09
CA ARG A 153 -21.50 -24.12 -13.38
C ARG A 153 -21.77 -22.97 -14.35
N ARG A 154 -21.99 -23.28 -15.64
CA ARG A 154 -22.55 -22.33 -16.62
C ARG A 154 -24.07 -22.27 -16.47
N HIS A 155 -24.61 -21.19 -15.91
CA HIS A 155 -26.00 -20.80 -16.16
C HIS A 155 -26.01 -19.59 -17.09
N ALA A 156 -26.35 -19.82 -18.35
CA ALA A 156 -26.59 -18.75 -19.31
C ALA A 156 -27.88 -18.02 -18.91
N LYS A 157 -27.77 -16.77 -18.46
CA LYS A 157 -28.92 -15.87 -18.35
C LYS A 157 -29.03 -15.07 -19.65
N ARG A 158 -30.25 -14.99 -20.16
CA ARG A 158 -30.60 -14.37 -21.45
C ARG A 158 -30.32 -12.86 -21.39
N ALA A 159 -29.69 -12.31 -22.41
CA ALA A 159 -29.61 -10.86 -22.57
C ALA A 159 -30.99 -10.33 -22.99
N GLU A 160 -31.45 -9.31 -22.29
CA GLU A 160 -32.53 -8.43 -22.75
C GLU A 160 -31.87 -7.15 -23.27
N THR A 161 -32.35 -6.67 -24.41
CA THR A 161 -31.72 -5.59 -25.18
C THR A 161 -32.55 -4.32 -25.05
N ASP A 162 -32.09 -3.40 -24.19
CA ASP A 162 -32.42 -1.98 -24.25
C ASP A 162 -31.12 -1.21 -24.47
N GLY A 163 -31.14 -0.18 -25.31
CA GLY A 163 -29.94 0.52 -25.76
C GLY A 163 -30.04 2.03 -25.63
N GLU A 164 -29.04 2.63 -24.99
CA GLU A 164 -28.75 4.06 -24.98
C GLU A 164 -27.22 4.28 -24.91
N ASP A 165 -26.72 5.17 -25.76
CA ASP A 165 -25.37 5.78 -25.82
C ASP A 165 -24.11 4.92 -25.54
N ASP A 166 -23.43 4.51 -26.62
CA ASP A 166 -22.07 3.95 -26.64
C ASP A 166 -21.01 4.96 -26.12
N LYS A 167 -20.85 5.05 -24.80
CA LYS A 167 -19.63 5.59 -24.19
C LYS A 167 -18.51 4.56 -24.30
N ALA A 168 -17.61 4.77 -25.26
CA ALA A 168 -16.47 3.89 -25.53
C ALA A 168 -15.67 3.54 -24.25
N SER A 169 -15.56 2.24 -23.95
CA SER A 169 -14.81 1.76 -22.79
C SER A 169 -13.30 1.96 -22.98
N PRO A 170 -12.58 2.56 -22.01
CA PRO A 170 -11.13 2.70 -22.10
C PRO A 170 -10.45 1.35 -21.83
N GLY A 171 -9.61 0.86 -22.76
CA GLY A 171 -8.70 -0.26 -22.46
C GLY A 171 -8.19 -1.09 -23.63
N LEU A 172 -8.98 -1.32 -24.69
CA LEU A 172 -8.55 -2.15 -25.83
C LEU A 172 -8.08 -1.30 -27.01
N CYS A 173 -6.80 -1.43 -27.35
CA CYS A 173 -6.24 -0.96 -28.60
C CYS A 173 -6.71 -1.83 -29.76
N ASN A 174 -7.22 -1.23 -30.84
CA ASN A 174 -7.27 -1.91 -32.13
C ASN A 174 -5.83 -2.13 -32.64
N PRO A 175 -5.45 -3.34 -33.10
CA PRO A 175 -4.09 -3.63 -33.55
C PRO A 175 -3.79 -2.95 -34.89
N ALA A 176 -3.12 -1.80 -34.85
CA ALA A 176 -2.60 -1.13 -36.04
C ALA A 176 -1.39 -1.90 -36.63
N PRO A 177 -1.19 -1.89 -37.96
CA PRO A 177 -0.03 -2.51 -38.60
C PRO A 177 1.30 -1.96 -38.06
N LEU A 178 2.31 -2.81 -37.93
CA LEU A 178 3.65 -2.40 -37.51
C LEU A 178 4.49 -1.93 -38.69
N SER A 179 4.90 -0.66 -38.68
CA SER A 179 5.66 -0.03 -39.75
C SER A 179 7.08 0.39 -39.30
N PRO A 180 8.13 0.15 -40.12
CA PRO A 180 9.52 0.36 -39.71
C PRO A 180 9.96 1.82 -39.86
N VAL A 181 9.83 2.60 -38.79
CA VAL A 181 10.18 4.03 -38.73
C VAL A 181 11.67 4.22 -38.42
N PRO A 182 12.39 5.12 -39.12
CA PRO A 182 13.74 5.51 -38.74
C PRO A 182 13.73 6.52 -37.57
N ILE A 183 14.42 6.20 -36.48
CA ILE A 183 14.62 7.12 -35.35
C ILE A 183 16.11 7.36 -35.09
N ILE A 184 16.43 8.52 -34.52
CA ILE A 184 17.77 8.85 -34.01
C ILE A 184 17.83 8.43 -32.54
N LEU A 185 18.83 7.64 -32.19
CA LEU A 185 19.06 7.17 -30.82
C LEU A 185 20.40 7.72 -30.31
N THR A 186 20.34 8.44 -29.20
CA THR A 186 21.50 9.02 -28.51
C THR A 186 21.66 8.37 -27.14
N SER A 187 22.89 8.00 -26.78
CA SER A 187 23.23 7.26 -25.57
C SER A 187 24.34 7.97 -24.79
N GLY A 188 24.25 7.98 -23.46
CA GLY A 188 25.30 8.53 -22.60
C GLY A 188 26.60 7.73 -22.64
N LEU A 189 27.67 8.33 -22.11
CA LEU A 189 28.98 7.70 -22.04
C LEU A 189 28.94 6.39 -21.23
N ALA A 190 29.78 5.45 -21.64
CA ALA A 190 30.06 4.21 -20.91
C ALA A 190 30.81 4.48 -19.59
N GLY A 191 30.67 3.58 -18.61
CA GLY A 191 31.33 3.69 -17.31
C GLY A 191 30.80 4.78 -16.37
N ALA A 192 29.60 5.32 -16.60
CA ALA A 192 28.93 6.23 -15.68
C ALA A 192 28.14 5.49 -14.58
N LEU A 193 27.58 4.32 -14.91
CA LEU A 193 27.13 3.30 -13.96
C LEU A 193 28.23 2.28 -13.69
N ASN A 194 28.18 1.64 -12.53
CA ASN A 194 29.04 0.52 -12.13
C ASN A 194 28.64 -0.82 -12.79
N ALA A 195 27.80 -0.77 -13.84
CA ALA A 195 27.32 -1.92 -14.62
C ALA A 195 26.80 -3.10 -13.76
N THR A 196 26.09 -2.77 -12.68
CA THR A 196 25.66 -3.74 -11.66
C THR A 196 24.57 -4.68 -12.17
N SER A 197 24.54 -5.91 -11.66
CA SER A 197 23.44 -6.87 -11.88
C SER A 197 22.07 -6.30 -11.49
N ASN A 198 22.07 -5.43 -10.48
CA ASN A 198 20.91 -4.69 -10.00
C ASN A 198 20.20 -3.90 -11.12
N VAL A 199 20.95 -3.16 -11.94
CA VAL A 199 20.39 -2.41 -13.08
C VAL A 199 19.76 -3.38 -14.09
N THR A 200 20.41 -4.51 -14.38
CA THR A 200 19.85 -5.55 -15.28
C THR A 200 18.54 -6.14 -14.76
N VAL A 201 18.44 -6.43 -13.46
CA VAL A 201 17.21 -6.97 -12.84
C VAL A 201 16.07 -5.96 -12.88
N ALA A 202 16.33 -4.67 -12.60
CA ALA A 202 15.33 -3.61 -12.72
C ALA A 202 14.83 -3.43 -14.17
N LEU A 203 15.73 -3.56 -15.17
CA LEU A 203 15.37 -3.53 -16.59
C LEU A 203 14.48 -4.73 -16.99
N GLN A 204 14.75 -5.91 -16.45
CA GLN A 204 13.91 -7.10 -16.67
C GLN A 204 12.51 -6.94 -16.06
N GLY A 205 12.39 -6.30 -14.90
CA GLY A 205 11.11 -5.94 -14.29
C GLY A 205 10.26 -5.00 -15.15
N LEU A 206 10.87 -3.91 -15.65
CA LEU A 206 10.23 -3.01 -16.63
C LEU A 206 9.79 -3.79 -17.88
N LYS A 207 10.67 -4.65 -18.42
CA LYS A 207 10.41 -5.43 -19.64
C LYS A 207 9.21 -6.38 -19.48
N GLN A 208 9.14 -7.08 -18.34
CA GLN A 208 8.05 -8.01 -18.04
C GLN A 208 6.70 -7.29 -17.98
N HIS A 209 6.63 -6.11 -17.33
CA HIS A 209 5.38 -5.34 -17.28
C HIS A 209 4.97 -4.80 -18.65
N ILE A 210 5.89 -4.17 -19.38
CA ILE A 210 5.61 -3.54 -20.69
C ILE A 210 5.21 -4.60 -21.74
N THR A 211 5.85 -5.78 -21.72
CA THR A 211 5.52 -6.88 -22.66
C THR A 211 4.14 -7.47 -22.37
N ASN A 212 3.75 -7.58 -21.09
CA ASN A 212 2.46 -8.14 -20.68
C ASN A 212 1.28 -7.15 -20.81
N LYS A 213 1.53 -5.89 -21.20
CA LYS A 213 0.53 -4.81 -21.19
C LYS A 213 0.51 -4.02 -22.50
N THR A 214 -0.40 -4.37 -23.39
CA THR A 214 -0.74 -3.55 -24.57
C THR A 214 -1.65 -2.39 -24.20
N SER A 215 -1.18 -1.47 -23.35
CA SER A 215 -1.88 -0.23 -23.04
C SER A 215 -1.66 0.83 -24.11
N CYS A 216 -2.74 1.42 -24.62
CA CYS A 216 -2.69 2.61 -25.45
C CYS A 216 -2.36 3.84 -24.58
N GLY A 217 -1.45 4.68 -25.05
CA GLY A 217 -1.03 5.90 -24.34
C GLY A 217 0.45 5.89 -23.94
N LYS A 218 0.88 7.01 -23.35
CA LYS A 218 2.23 7.18 -22.81
C LYS A 218 2.49 6.18 -21.66
N THR A 219 3.72 5.73 -21.52
CA THR A 219 4.17 4.94 -20.36
C THR A 219 5.27 5.72 -19.64
N VAL A 220 5.03 6.07 -18.38
CA VAL A 220 6.11 6.32 -17.41
C VAL A 220 6.06 5.21 -16.38
N LEU A 221 7.21 4.65 -16.07
CA LEU A 221 7.34 3.56 -15.11
C LEU A 221 8.75 3.57 -14.51
N PHE A 222 8.87 3.08 -13.28
CA PHE A 222 10.14 2.92 -12.58
C PHE A 222 10.27 1.50 -12.04
N SER A 223 11.51 1.04 -11.86
CA SER A 223 11.81 -0.22 -11.19
C SER A 223 13.06 -0.09 -10.33
N LYS A 224 13.05 -0.76 -9.16
CA LYS A 224 14.16 -0.81 -8.19
C LYS A 224 14.60 -2.27 -8.01
N ALA A 225 15.90 -2.52 -7.94
CA ALA A 225 16.44 -3.83 -7.56
C ALA A 225 17.78 -3.63 -6.85
N GLY A 226 18.00 -4.29 -5.72
CA GLY A 226 19.14 -4.00 -4.84
C GLY A 226 19.20 -2.51 -4.51
N SER A 227 20.31 -1.83 -4.81
CA SER A 227 20.44 -0.38 -4.65
C SER A 227 20.04 0.45 -5.89
N ALA A 228 19.81 -0.18 -7.04
CA ALA A 228 19.65 0.51 -8.31
C ALA A 228 18.19 0.89 -8.60
N ILE A 229 17.99 2.03 -9.27
CA ILE A 229 16.68 2.46 -9.80
C ILE A 229 16.80 2.78 -11.29
N VAL A 230 15.81 2.38 -12.06
CA VAL A 230 15.64 2.73 -13.48
C VAL A 230 14.28 3.39 -13.68
N GLY A 231 14.23 4.50 -14.41
CA GLY A 231 13.00 5.16 -14.86
C GLY A 231 12.94 5.27 -16.38
N ILE A 232 11.78 4.95 -16.96
CA ILE A 232 11.53 4.93 -18.39
C ILE A 232 10.35 5.85 -18.76
N TYR A 233 10.46 6.52 -19.91
CA TYR A 233 9.40 7.21 -20.63
C TYR A 233 9.24 6.60 -22.04
N ILE A 234 8.00 6.37 -22.46
CA ILE A 234 7.61 5.94 -23.80
C ILE A 234 6.42 6.80 -24.25
N SER A 235 6.50 7.46 -25.40
CA SER A 235 5.36 8.21 -25.94
C SER A 235 4.23 7.28 -26.39
N ALA A 236 3.01 7.81 -26.46
CA ALA A 236 1.84 7.06 -26.93
C ALA A 236 2.03 6.53 -28.35
N ASP A 237 2.62 7.36 -29.22
CA ASP A 237 2.87 7.06 -30.63
C ASP A 237 4.02 6.06 -30.82
N MET A 238 4.98 5.97 -29.88
CA MET A 238 6.02 4.94 -29.89
C MET A 238 5.44 3.56 -29.55
N GLY A 239 4.64 3.49 -28.48
CA GLY A 239 3.96 2.27 -28.05
C GLY A 239 4.87 1.19 -27.43
N SER A 240 4.26 0.18 -26.79
CA SER A 240 4.97 -0.82 -25.99
C SER A 240 5.89 -1.75 -26.81
N VAL A 241 5.54 -2.06 -28.06
CA VAL A 241 6.36 -2.91 -28.95
C VAL A 241 7.71 -2.24 -29.24
N ALA A 242 7.69 -0.97 -29.68
CA ALA A 242 8.89 -0.21 -29.96
C ALA A 242 9.68 0.09 -28.68
N GLY A 243 8.98 0.47 -27.60
CA GLY A 243 9.58 0.69 -26.28
C GLY A 243 10.33 -0.54 -25.73
N THR A 244 9.79 -1.76 -25.94
CA THR A 244 10.45 -3.02 -25.55
C THR A 244 11.73 -3.24 -26.36
N ALA A 245 11.70 -3.03 -27.68
CA ALA A 245 12.88 -3.13 -28.54
C ALA A 245 13.95 -2.05 -28.25
N MET A 246 13.57 -0.93 -27.62
CA MET A 246 14.48 0.09 -27.11
C MET A 246 15.05 -0.26 -25.74
N LEU A 247 14.25 -0.87 -24.86
CA LEU A 247 14.68 -1.38 -23.57
C LEU A 247 15.78 -2.45 -23.69
N GLU A 248 15.66 -3.38 -24.64
CA GLU A 248 16.70 -4.37 -24.96
C GLU A 248 18.02 -3.74 -25.44
N ARG A 249 17.94 -2.61 -26.16
CA ARG A 249 19.13 -1.85 -26.56
C ARG A 249 19.79 -1.17 -25.37
N PHE A 250 19.00 -0.71 -24.41
CA PHE A 250 19.53 -0.13 -23.18
C PHE A 250 20.15 -1.18 -22.25
N GLU A 251 19.56 -2.38 -22.13
CA GLU A 251 20.16 -3.50 -21.36
C GLU A 251 21.59 -3.81 -21.81
N LYS A 252 21.85 -3.76 -23.12
CA LYS A 252 23.19 -3.88 -23.70
C LYS A 252 24.10 -2.67 -23.48
N ALA A 253 23.56 -1.46 -23.30
CA ALA A 253 24.35 -0.26 -23.03
C ALA A 253 24.65 -0.10 -21.52
N ALA A 254 23.70 -0.42 -20.65
CA ALA A 254 23.83 -0.40 -19.20
C ALA A 254 24.87 -1.41 -18.69
N SER A 255 25.00 -2.58 -19.35
CA SER A 255 26.11 -3.52 -19.12
C SER A 255 27.49 -3.01 -19.54
N GLN A 256 27.56 -1.86 -20.24
CA GLN A 256 28.78 -1.09 -20.52
C GLN A 256 28.88 0.17 -19.64
N GLY A 257 28.00 0.31 -18.65
CA GLY A 257 27.95 1.45 -17.74
C GLY A 257 27.27 2.71 -18.31
N THR A 258 26.53 2.62 -19.42
CA THR A 258 25.75 3.77 -19.93
C THR A 258 24.55 4.08 -19.04
N GLN A 259 24.50 5.30 -18.51
CA GLN A 259 23.47 5.73 -17.56
C GLN A 259 22.13 6.15 -18.18
N ILE A 260 22.18 6.71 -19.39
CA ILE A 260 21.04 7.38 -20.05
C ILE A 260 20.97 6.99 -21.52
N MET A 261 19.76 6.82 -22.05
CA MET A 261 19.54 6.67 -23.49
C MET A 261 18.19 7.26 -23.89
N GLN A 262 18.14 7.97 -25.01
CA GLN A 262 16.91 8.59 -25.50
C GLN A 262 16.82 8.55 -27.03
N ALA A 263 15.61 8.38 -27.53
CA ALA A 263 15.23 8.80 -28.87
C ALA A 263 14.30 10.00 -28.70
N CYS A 264 14.82 11.19 -28.97
CA CYS A 264 14.10 12.45 -28.97
C CYS A 264 14.69 13.28 -30.13
N ASP A 265 13.84 13.98 -30.87
CA ASP A 265 14.29 14.85 -31.96
C ASP A 265 13.68 16.24 -31.75
N ILE A 266 14.51 17.27 -31.94
CA ILE A 266 14.08 18.67 -31.88
C ILE A 266 13.26 19.03 -33.15
N ASN A 267 13.32 18.19 -34.18
CA ASN A 267 12.60 18.32 -35.44
C ASN A 267 11.09 17.99 -35.27
N PRO A 268 10.14 18.91 -35.58
CA PRO A 268 8.73 18.76 -35.18
C PRO A 268 7.88 17.68 -35.85
N MET A 269 8.48 16.72 -36.55
CA MET A 269 7.78 15.62 -37.26
C MET A 269 7.92 14.25 -36.58
N ASN A 270 8.59 14.17 -35.43
CA ASN A 270 8.88 12.91 -34.74
C ASN A 270 8.11 12.80 -33.41
N PRO A 271 6.93 12.15 -33.36
CA PRO A 271 6.18 11.93 -32.11
C PRO A 271 6.74 10.78 -31.25
N TYR A 272 7.80 10.10 -31.71
CA TYR A 272 8.33 8.88 -31.13
C TYR A 272 9.39 9.16 -30.05
N THR A 273 9.00 9.89 -29.00
CA THR A 273 9.86 10.14 -27.84
C THR A 273 9.99 8.88 -26.97
N PHE A 274 11.23 8.47 -26.71
CA PHE A 274 11.60 7.44 -25.75
C PHE A 274 12.77 7.95 -24.90
N GLY A 275 12.77 7.65 -23.61
CA GLY A 275 13.89 7.94 -22.72
C GLY A 275 13.99 6.93 -21.60
N ILE A 276 15.21 6.61 -21.19
CA ILE A 276 15.48 5.76 -20.04
C ILE A 276 16.72 6.26 -19.28
N PHE A 277 16.61 6.34 -17.96
CA PHE A 277 17.66 6.78 -17.04
C PHE A 277 17.81 5.77 -15.91
N ALA A 278 19.04 5.51 -15.47
CA ALA A 278 19.34 4.61 -14.37
C ALA A 278 20.29 5.24 -13.35
N VAL A 279 20.29 4.73 -12.12
CA VAL A 279 21.22 5.05 -11.03
C VAL A 279 21.55 3.78 -10.25
N ASP A 280 22.77 3.67 -9.72
CA ASP A 280 23.17 2.57 -8.83
C ASP A 280 22.75 2.78 -7.36
N LYS A 281 22.08 3.89 -7.03
CA LYS A 281 21.68 4.26 -5.66
C LYS A 281 20.28 4.88 -5.58
N VAL A 282 19.54 4.54 -4.55
CA VAL A 282 18.22 5.12 -4.22
C VAL A 282 18.31 6.60 -3.84
N SER A 283 19.43 7.04 -3.22
CA SER A 283 19.72 8.45 -2.95
C SER A 283 19.66 9.36 -4.17
N ASP A 284 19.91 8.79 -5.35
CA ASP A 284 20.04 9.51 -6.61
C ASP A 284 18.72 9.46 -7.41
N PHE A 285 17.63 8.91 -6.83
CA PHE A 285 16.31 8.79 -7.44
C PHE A 285 15.78 10.08 -8.07
N ASP A 286 16.02 11.22 -7.40
CA ASP A 286 15.51 12.51 -7.83
C ASP A 286 16.12 12.96 -9.18
N LEU A 287 17.31 12.44 -9.55
CA LEU A 287 17.90 12.60 -10.88
C LEU A 287 17.16 11.77 -11.94
N VAL A 288 16.75 10.54 -11.60
CA VAL A 288 15.92 9.68 -12.47
C VAL A 288 14.59 10.39 -12.75
N ARG A 289 13.91 10.83 -11.68
CA ARG A 289 12.62 11.53 -11.74
C ARG A 289 12.68 12.77 -12.64
N LYS A 290 13.70 13.61 -12.50
CA LYS A 290 13.89 14.83 -13.31
C LYS A 290 14.14 14.54 -14.79
N ASN A 291 14.88 13.48 -15.14
CA ASN A 291 15.04 13.09 -16.55
C ASN A 291 13.71 12.59 -17.14
N VAL A 292 12.93 11.81 -16.39
CA VAL A 292 11.61 11.34 -16.80
C VAL A 292 10.59 12.49 -16.93
N GLN A 293 10.66 13.49 -16.05
CA GLN A 293 9.89 14.73 -16.17
C GLN A 293 10.20 15.46 -17.49
N ILE A 294 11.48 15.68 -17.81
CA ILE A 294 11.93 16.34 -19.05
C ILE A 294 11.38 15.66 -20.32
N TRP A 295 11.36 14.32 -20.36
CA TRP A 295 10.76 13.58 -21.49
C TRP A 295 9.22 13.67 -21.52
N THR A 296 8.58 13.77 -20.35
CA THR A 296 7.13 13.96 -20.23
C THR A 296 6.69 15.36 -20.65
N ASP A 297 7.54 16.36 -20.43
CA ASP A 297 7.42 17.73 -20.96
C ASP A 297 7.75 17.83 -22.47
N GLY A 298 8.19 16.73 -23.11
CA GLY A 298 8.47 16.66 -24.54
C GLY A 298 9.87 17.13 -24.96
N TYR A 299 10.80 17.35 -24.03
CA TYR A 299 12.17 17.76 -24.31
C TYR A 299 13.15 16.58 -24.40
N CYS A 300 14.33 16.85 -24.96
CA CYS A 300 15.51 15.99 -24.78
C CYS A 300 16.19 16.28 -23.44
N ALA A 301 16.60 15.24 -22.73
CA ALA A 301 17.50 15.35 -21.59
C ALA A 301 18.90 15.78 -22.05
N ALA A 302 19.53 16.67 -21.28
CA ALA A 302 20.87 17.17 -21.59
C ALA A 302 21.94 16.10 -21.33
N MET A 303 22.84 15.91 -22.29
CA MET A 303 24.02 15.03 -22.15
C MET A 303 25.32 15.83 -22.31
N PRO A 304 26.44 15.40 -21.68
CA PRO A 304 27.74 16.04 -21.86
C PRO A 304 28.17 16.11 -23.33
N LEU A 305 28.69 17.26 -23.77
CA LEU A 305 28.87 17.62 -25.19
C LEU A 305 29.95 16.83 -25.97
N VAL A 306 30.53 15.77 -25.39
CA VAL A 306 31.48 14.87 -26.07
C VAL A 306 30.68 13.87 -26.91
N ARG A 307 30.18 14.36 -28.06
CA ARG A 307 29.25 13.67 -28.99
C ARG A 307 29.36 12.13 -28.98
N PRO A 308 28.39 11.44 -28.37
CA PRO A 308 28.13 10.03 -28.67
C PRO A 308 27.86 9.84 -30.16
N LYS A 309 28.04 8.63 -30.68
CA LYS A 309 27.69 8.32 -32.07
C LYS A 309 26.19 8.10 -32.18
N ASP A 310 25.45 9.13 -32.57
CA ASP A 310 24.01 9.06 -32.83
C ASP A 310 23.68 7.91 -33.79
N ALA A 311 22.91 6.94 -33.30
CA ALA A 311 22.58 5.73 -34.03
C ALA A 311 21.25 5.92 -34.76
N ARG A 312 21.29 6.05 -36.09
CA ARG A 312 20.09 5.92 -36.93
C ARG A 312 19.68 4.46 -36.97
N ILE A 313 18.59 4.12 -36.29
CA ILE A 313 18.03 2.77 -36.22
C ILE A 313 16.61 2.77 -36.81
N LYS A 314 16.13 1.60 -37.23
CA LYS A 314 14.70 1.40 -37.51
C LYS A 314 14.05 0.66 -36.35
N VAL A 315 12.85 1.09 -35.98
CA VAL A 315 12.01 0.43 -34.98
C VAL A 315 10.60 0.27 -35.56
N ASN A 316 9.93 -0.83 -35.22
CA ASN A 316 8.60 -1.15 -35.73
C ASN A 316 7.54 -0.49 -34.83
N ILE A 317 6.80 0.47 -35.38
CA ILE A 317 5.86 1.32 -34.66
C ILE A 317 4.44 1.10 -35.20
N PRO A 318 3.40 0.93 -34.36
CA PRO A 318 2.02 0.81 -34.80
C PRO A 318 1.54 2.03 -35.61
N GLY A 319 1.03 1.83 -36.83
CA GLY A 319 0.45 2.89 -37.66
C GLY A 319 1.44 3.88 -38.30
N GLY A 320 2.75 3.65 -38.23
CA GLY A 320 3.78 4.56 -38.77
C GLY A 320 3.68 4.82 -40.29
N ASP A 321 2.98 3.95 -41.03
CA ASP A 321 2.64 4.09 -42.45
C ASP A 321 1.71 5.28 -42.73
N LEU A 322 0.83 5.64 -41.79
CA LEU A 322 -0.04 6.83 -41.89
C LEU A 322 0.73 8.16 -41.85
N PHE A 323 1.97 8.15 -41.35
CA PHE A 323 2.81 9.34 -41.18
C PHE A 323 3.89 9.51 -42.25
N MET A 324 4.24 8.45 -43.00
CA MET A 324 5.31 8.49 -44.02
C MET A 324 4.81 8.35 -45.47
N GLY A 325 3.50 8.23 -45.68
CA GLY A 325 2.90 8.19 -47.02
C GLY A 325 2.86 9.56 -47.71
N SER A 326 3.55 9.71 -48.85
CA SER A 326 3.36 10.86 -49.74
C SER A 326 2.09 10.67 -50.57
N SER A 327 1.02 11.38 -50.20
CA SER A 327 -0.31 11.25 -50.81
C SER A 327 -0.40 11.80 -52.24
N ASN A 328 0.08 11.04 -53.22
CA ASN A 328 -0.27 11.21 -54.64
C ASN A 328 -1.72 10.76 -54.92
N VAL A 329 -2.68 11.34 -54.19
CA VAL A 329 -4.12 11.12 -54.37
C VAL A 329 -4.73 12.39 -54.95
N THR A 330 -4.89 12.42 -56.27
CA THR A 330 -5.48 13.55 -56.99
C THR A 330 -7.00 13.54 -56.84
N SER A 331 -7.51 13.85 -55.64
CA SER A 331 -8.95 13.96 -55.38
C SER A 331 -9.54 15.18 -56.09
N SER A 332 -10.13 14.97 -57.27
CA SER A 332 -10.79 16.00 -58.06
C SER A 332 -12.08 16.49 -57.37
N ALA A 333 -11.96 17.54 -56.56
CA ALA A 333 -13.10 18.17 -55.90
C ALA A 333 -13.98 18.91 -56.93
N SER A 334 -15.12 18.30 -57.27
CA SER A 334 -16.14 18.91 -58.12
C SER A 334 -16.81 20.09 -57.40
N SER A 335 -16.79 21.27 -58.02
CA SER A 335 -17.44 22.47 -57.49
C SER A 335 -18.97 22.34 -57.49
N ALA A 336 -19.58 22.23 -56.32
CA ALA A 336 -21.02 22.38 -56.10
C ALA A 336 -21.31 23.77 -55.48
N GLY A 337 -22.49 24.32 -55.78
CA GLY A 337 -22.79 25.74 -55.57
C GLY A 337 -22.90 26.20 -54.12
N LEU A 338 -22.81 27.52 -53.92
CA LEU A 338 -23.18 28.17 -52.66
C LEU A 338 -24.69 28.05 -52.46
N SER A 339 -25.13 27.61 -51.28
CA SER A 339 -26.38 28.09 -50.68
C SER A 339 -26.05 29.15 -49.63
N THR A 340 -26.92 30.13 -49.46
CA THR A 340 -26.81 31.16 -48.40
C THR A 340 -27.84 30.90 -47.31
N ASP A 341 -27.64 29.81 -46.58
CA ASP A 341 -28.43 29.47 -45.40
C ASP A 341 -27.74 29.94 -44.12
N LEU A 342 -28.53 30.45 -43.17
CA LEU A 342 -28.06 30.89 -41.85
C LEU A 342 -27.92 29.69 -40.92
N GLU A 343 -26.94 28.82 -41.19
CA GLU A 343 -26.59 27.72 -40.30
C GLU A 343 -26.17 28.23 -38.92
N ALA A 344 -26.55 27.50 -37.87
CA ALA A 344 -25.97 27.69 -36.55
C ALA A 344 -24.45 27.48 -36.62
N ARG A 345 -23.68 28.25 -35.84
CA ARG A 345 -22.21 28.15 -35.86
C ARG A 345 -21.76 26.76 -35.43
N ALA A 346 -21.40 25.93 -36.40
CA ALA A 346 -20.81 24.63 -36.14
C ALA A 346 -19.53 24.79 -35.30
N GLU A 347 -19.32 23.86 -34.38
CA GLU A 347 -18.08 23.79 -33.62
C GLU A 347 -16.91 23.39 -34.55
N CYS A 348 -15.73 23.93 -34.27
CA CYS A 348 -14.55 23.58 -35.02
C CYS A 348 -14.02 22.20 -34.59
N LYS A 349 -13.50 21.41 -35.53
CA LYS A 349 -12.63 20.27 -35.19
C LYS A 349 -11.43 20.81 -34.43
N THR A 350 -11.13 20.31 -33.24
CA THR A 350 -10.04 20.83 -32.40
C THR A 350 -8.77 19.98 -32.45
N THR A 351 -7.66 20.54 -31.94
CA THR A 351 -6.50 19.79 -31.46
C THR A 351 -6.00 20.40 -30.14
N LYS A 352 -5.30 19.58 -29.35
CA LYS A 352 -4.70 19.98 -28.06
C LYS A 352 -3.28 20.50 -28.30
N VAL A 353 -2.96 21.61 -27.64
CA VAL A 353 -1.64 22.22 -27.60
C VAL A 353 -0.77 21.44 -26.61
N ILE A 354 0.41 21.03 -27.04
CA ILE A 354 1.46 20.44 -26.19
C ILE A 354 2.54 21.49 -25.88
N GLN A 355 3.52 21.13 -25.05
CA GLN A 355 4.62 22.02 -24.72
C GLN A 355 5.49 22.33 -25.94
N ASP A 356 6.00 23.56 -25.99
CA ASP A 356 6.71 24.15 -27.14
C ASP A 356 5.99 24.06 -28.50
N ASP A 357 4.66 23.90 -28.52
CA ASP A 357 3.89 24.05 -29.75
C ASP A 357 3.98 25.49 -30.28
N THR A 358 4.11 25.59 -31.60
CA THR A 358 3.96 26.85 -32.34
C THR A 358 2.75 26.73 -33.27
N CYS A 359 2.20 27.86 -33.72
CA CYS A 359 1.14 27.85 -34.73
C CYS A 359 1.54 27.07 -36.01
N THR A 360 2.84 27.01 -36.34
CA THR A 360 3.34 26.17 -37.43
C THR A 360 3.19 24.69 -37.13
N LYS A 361 3.66 24.22 -35.95
CA LYS A 361 3.49 22.82 -35.49
C LYS A 361 2.01 22.42 -35.47
N LEU A 362 1.16 23.30 -34.93
CA LEU A 362 -0.28 23.09 -34.84
C LEU A 362 -0.98 23.06 -36.20
N SER A 363 -0.63 23.95 -37.14
CA SER A 363 -1.17 23.91 -38.50
C SER A 363 -0.85 22.61 -39.24
N VAL A 364 0.36 22.07 -39.05
CA VAL A 364 0.77 20.76 -39.60
C VAL A 364 -0.02 19.62 -38.93
N ARG A 365 -0.16 19.63 -37.59
CA ARG A 365 -0.98 18.63 -36.86
C ARG A 365 -2.46 18.67 -37.27
N CYS A 366 -2.98 19.85 -37.59
CA CYS A 366 -4.33 20.04 -38.11
C CYS A 366 -4.49 19.65 -39.61
N ASN A 367 -3.38 19.41 -40.32
CA ASN A 367 -3.34 19.25 -41.79
C ASN A 367 -3.95 20.43 -42.57
N ILE A 368 -3.64 21.66 -42.16
CA ILE A 368 -4.09 22.91 -42.82
C ILE A 368 -2.93 23.89 -43.02
N ARG A 369 -3.12 24.91 -43.85
CA ARG A 369 -2.11 25.97 -44.03
C ARG A 369 -2.08 26.87 -42.80
N GLY A 370 -0.92 27.42 -42.47
CA GLY A 370 -0.77 28.37 -41.34
C GLY A 370 -1.70 29.59 -41.44
N ALA A 371 -2.00 30.06 -42.66
CA ALA A 371 -2.97 31.13 -42.89
C ALA A 371 -4.40 30.73 -42.50
N ASP A 372 -4.81 29.49 -42.81
CA ASP A 372 -6.12 28.96 -42.41
C ASP A 372 -6.17 28.69 -40.90
N PHE A 373 -5.08 28.20 -40.30
CA PHE A 373 -4.97 28.05 -38.84
C PHE A 373 -5.15 29.38 -38.09
N VAL A 374 -4.50 30.46 -38.55
CA VAL A 374 -4.65 31.80 -37.97
C VAL A 374 -6.06 32.37 -38.23
N LYS A 375 -6.65 32.09 -39.39
CA LYS A 375 -8.04 32.46 -39.72
C LYS A 375 -9.07 31.76 -38.83
N TYR A 376 -8.85 30.49 -38.49
CA TYR A 376 -9.72 29.72 -37.58
C TYR A 376 -9.52 30.08 -36.11
N ASN A 377 -8.34 30.61 -35.74
CA ASN A 377 -8.00 31.00 -34.38
C ASN A 377 -7.62 32.50 -34.30
N PRO A 378 -8.55 33.45 -34.51
CA PRO A 378 -8.27 34.86 -34.77
C PRO A 378 -7.74 35.68 -33.57
N LYS A 379 -7.32 35.04 -32.48
CA LYS A 379 -6.70 35.70 -31.32
C LYS A 379 -5.32 36.24 -31.73
N THR A 380 -5.18 37.56 -31.77
CA THR A 380 -4.03 38.28 -32.35
C THR A 380 -2.66 37.93 -31.77
N ASN A 381 -2.59 37.44 -30.53
CA ASN A 381 -1.37 36.97 -29.87
C ASN A 381 -1.37 35.46 -29.57
N LEU A 382 -2.20 34.66 -30.26
CA LEU A 382 -2.29 33.21 -30.04
C LEU A 382 -0.91 32.55 -30.07
N CYS A 383 -0.16 32.75 -31.15
CA CYS A 383 1.08 32.03 -31.44
C CYS A 383 2.24 32.33 -30.48
N SER A 384 2.11 33.35 -29.62
CA SER A 384 3.03 33.70 -28.55
C SER A 384 2.41 33.55 -27.14
N THR A 385 1.19 33.01 -27.04
CA THR A 385 0.47 32.76 -25.78
C THR A 385 -0.17 31.37 -25.73
N LEU A 386 0.29 30.44 -26.58
CA LEU A 386 -0.06 29.01 -26.53
C LEU A 386 0.33 28.43 -25.16
N LYS A 387 -0.58 27.66 -24.56
CA LYS A 387 -0.33 26.95 -23.30
C LYS A 387 -0.48 25.43 -23.49
N PRO A 388 0.37 24.59 -22.88
CA PRO A 388 0.12 23.16 -22.78
C PRO A 388 -1.29 22.92 -22.24
N GLY A 389 -2.05 22.01 -22.86
CA GLY A 389 -3.43 21.71 -22.51
C GLY A 389 -4.50 22.47 -23.29
N GLN A 390 -4.18 23.66 -23.81
CA GLN A 390 -5.14 24.52 -24.54
C GLN A 390 -5.73 23.82 -25.78
N LEU A 391 -7.00 24.05 -26.08
CA LEU A 391 -7.61 23.67 -27.36
C LEU A 391 -7.50 24.79 -28.41
N VAL A 392 -7.31 24.39 -29.67
CA VAL A 392 -7.30 25.27 -30.86
C VAL A 392 -8.03 24.62 -32.03
N CYS A 393 -8.60 25.43 -32.91
CA CYS A 393 -9.37 25.00 -34.08
C CYS A 393 -8.47 24.56 -35.25
N CYS A 394 -8.79 23.39 -35.82
CA CYS A 394 -8.29 22.85 -37.08
C CYS A 394 -9.26 23.04 -38.26
N SER A 395 -10.47 23.54 -38.03
CA SER A 395 -11.44 23.90 -39.07
C SER A 395 -12.07 25.27 -38.78
N SER A 396 -12.79 25.82 -39.74
CA SER A 396 -13.76 26.89 -39.45
C SER A 396 -14.81 26.40 -38.46
N GLY A 397 -15.24 27.29 -37.57
CA GLY A 397 -16.22 27.05 -36.52
C GLY A 397 -15.94 27.93 -35.30
N THR A 398 -16.70 27.75 -34.22
CA THR A 398 -16.33 28.25 -32.89
C THR A 398 -15.59 27.18 -32.10
N LEU A 399 -14.68 27.58 -31.21
CA LEU A 399 -14.08 26.64 -30.25
C LEU A 399 -15.18 26.16 -29.27
N PRO A 400 -15.30 24.85 -29.00
CA PRO A 400 -16.27 24.34 -28.03
C PRO A 400 -16.12 24.97 -26.64
N ASP A 401 -17.24 25.31 -26.00
CA ASP A 401 -17.23 25.73 -24.60
C ASP A 401 -17.28 24.51 -23.67
N ASN A 402 -16.11 23.94 -23.44
CA ASN A 402 -15.93 22.80 -22.55
C ASN A 402 -15.95 23.17 -21.04
N THR A 403 -16.49 24.33 -20.65
CA THR A 403 -16.61 24.75 -19.24
C THR A 403 -17.43 23.72 -18.46
N PRO A 404 -16.85 22.96 -17.51
CA PRO A 404 -17.56 21.84 -16.90
C PRO A 404 -18.67 22.28 -15.95
N VAL A 405 -19.79 21.58 -15.98
CA VAL A 405 -20.96 21.78 -15.10
C VAL A 405 -21.12 20.63 -14.13
N ALA A 406 -21.68 20.92 -12.95
CA ALA A 406 -21.94 19.91 -11.92
C ALA A 406 -22.77 18.72 -12.44
N ASP A 407 -22.49 17.54 -11.92
CA ASP A 407 -23.25 16.32 -12.20
C ASP A 407 -24.70 16.45 -11.69
N LYS A 408 -25.59 15.60 -12.24
CA LYS A 408 -27.03 15.59 -11.90
C LYS A 408 -27.32 15.34 -10.42
N ASP A 409 -26.37 14.82 -9.65
CA ASP A 409 -26.47 14.60 -8.20
C ASP A 409 -25.89 15.73 -7.33
N GLY A 410 -25.45 16.83 -7.96
CA GLY A 410 -24.87 18.00 -7.31
C GLY A 410 -23.35 17.91 -7.05
N THR A 411 -22.68 16.81 -7.43
CA THR A 411 -21.20 16.74 -7.40
C THR A 411 -20.61 17.76 -8.37
N CYS A 412 -19.48 18.37 -8.02
CA CYS A 412 -18.71 19.15 -8.98
C CYS A 412 -18.31 18.29 -10.18
N ALA A 413 -18.18 18.90 -11.37
CA ALA A 413 -17.53 18.25 -12.49
C ALA A 413 -16.13 17.78 -12.07
N THR A 414 -15.80 16.52 -12.32
CA THR A 414 -14.55 15.93 -11.84
C THR A 414 -13.50 15.80 -12.93
N HIS A 415 -12.24 15.89 -12.51
CA HIS A 415 -11.09 15.41 -13.29
C HIS A 415 -10.22 14.53 -12.41
N LYS A 416 -9.84 13.36 -12.93
CA LYS A 416 -8.90 12.44 -12.26
C LYS A 416 -7.51 12.75 -12.79
N ILE A 417 -6.62 13.22 -11.89
CA ILE A 417 -5.23 13.59 -12.21
C ILE A 417 -4.51 12.42 -12.87
N ASP A 418 -4.07 12.64 -14.12
CA ASP A 418 -3.19 11.74 -14.85
C ASP A 418 -1.73 12.24 -14.77
N MET A 419 -0.81 11.36 -15.16
CA MET A 419 0.61 11.61 -15.31
C MET A 419 0.91 12.85 -16.16
N GLY A 420 1.64 13.82 -15.60
CA GLY A 420 1.95 15.07 -16.31
C GLY A 420 0.79 16.07 -16.41
N ASP A 421 -0.31 15.86 -15.67
CA ASP A 421 -1.27 16.93 -15.44
C ASP A 421 -0.69 17.98 -14.48
N THR A 422 -0.94 19.23 -14.82
CA THR A 422 -0.77 20.40 -13.97
C THR A 422 -2.09 21.15 -13.94
N CYS A 423 -2.34 22.00 -12.93
CA CYS A 423 -3.52 22.86 -12.98
C CYS A 423 -3.57 23.73 -14.25
N ALA A 424 -2.41 24.10 -14.82
CA ALA A 424 -2.36 24.87 -16.05
C ALA A 424 -2.87 24.07 -17.26
N SER A 425 -2.46 22.80 -17.41
CA SER A 425 -2.90 21.95 -18.52
C SER A 425 -4.35 21.50 -18.38
N VAL A 426 -4.81 21.22 -17.15
CA VAL A 426 -6.21 20.85 -16.87
C VAL A 426 -7.12 22.05 -17.08
N ALA A 427 -6.81 23.22 -16.50
CA ALA A 427 -7.62 24.43 -16.68
C ALA A 427 -7.74 24.83 -18.16
N ALA A 428 -6.64 24.77 -18.92
CA ALA A 428 -6.61 25.11 -20.33
C ALA A 428 -7.37 24.11 -21.23
N ALA A 429 -7.50 22.84 -20.82
CA ALA A 429 -8.31 21.85 -21.52
C ALA A 429 -9.82 22.00 -21.23
N SER A 430 -10.16 22.56 -20.06
CA SER A 430 -11.53 22.70 -19.54
C SER A 430 -12.05 24.14 -19.56
N SER A 431 -11.46 25.03 -20.37
CA SER A 431 -11.89 26.44 -20.53
C SER A 431 -11.94 27.34 -19.27
N ILE A 432 -11.46 26.86 -18.12
CA ILE A 432 -11.41 27.60 -16.84
C ILE A 432 -10.01 28.20 -16.58
N ALA A 433 -9.84 28.96 -15.48
CA ALA A 433 -8.53 29.39 -15.02
C ALA A 433 -8.04 28.60 -13.80
N VAL A 434 -6.72 28.57 -13.58
CA VAL A 434 -6.07 27.90 -12.43
C VAL A 434 -6.63 28.38 -11.09
N LYS A 435 -6.91 29.69 -10.97
CA LYS A 435 -7.56 30.30 -9.80
C LYS A 435 -8.96 29.75 -9.50
N ASP A 436 -9.64 29.17 -10.48
CA ASP A 436 -10.97 28.60 -10.33
C ASP A 436 -10.86 27.16 -9.82
N ILE A 437 -9.88 26.37 -10.29
CA ILE A 437 -9.50 25.08 -9.68
C ILE A 437 -9.12 25.26 -8.20
N GLU A 438 -8.25 26.21 -7.87
CA GLU A 438 -7.89 26.56 -6.48
C GLU A 438 -9.09 27.07 -5.65
N ALA A 439 -10.12 27.64 -6.29
CA ALA A 439 -11.33 28.06 -5.61
C ALA A 439 -12.31 26.90 -5.34
N TYR A 440 -12.42 25.95 -6.27
CA TYR A 440 -13.34 24.82 -6.16
C TYR A 440 -12.81 23.72 -5.23
N ASN A 441 -11.50 23.55 -5.10
CA ASN A 441 -10.89 22.43 -4.37
C ASN A 441 -10.54 22.71 -2.90
N LYS A 442 -10.88 23.88 -2.35
CA LYS A 442 -10.56 24.26 -0.96
C LYS A 442 -11.04 23.29 0.12
N ALA A 443 -12.08 22.51 -0.16
CA ALA A 443 -12.59 21.45 0.72
C ALA A 443 -12.51 20.05 0.07
N SER A 444 -11.86 19.90 -1.08
CA SER A 444 -11.69 18.61 -1.76
C SER A 444 -10.66 17.74 -1.02
N TRP A 445 -10.91 16.43 -1.00
CA TRP A 445 -10.01 15.48 -0.35
C TRP A 445 -8.59 15.52 -0.94
N GLY A 446 -7.59 15.65 -0.06
CA GLY A 446 -6.18 15.65 -0.43
C GLY A 446 -5.71 16.89 -1.20
N TRP A 447 -6.50 17.98 -1.27
CA TRP A 447 -6.09 19.17 -2.02
C TRP A 447 -4.93 19.92 -1.38
N ALA A 448 -3.69 19.55 -1.72
CA ALA A 448 -2.46 20.19 -1.25
C ALA A 448 -2.05 21.42 -2.11
N GLY A 449 -2.83 21.78 -3.12
CA GLY A 449 -2.59 22.92 -4.02
C GLY A 449 -1.95 22.52 -5.35
N CYS A 450 -1.95 23.43 -6.33
CA CYS A 450 -1.61 23.12 -7.72
C CYS A 450 -0.18 22.61 -8.01
N ASN A 451 0.76 22.70 -7.06
CA ASN A 451 2.13 22.17 -7.17
C ASN A 451 2.28 20.76 -6.56
N ARG A 452 1.21 20.23 -5.94
CA ARG A 452 1.19 18.99 -5.13
C ARG A 452 0.00 18.11 -5.55
N LEU A 453 -0.05 17.78 -6.85
CA LEU A 453 -1.10 16.96 -7.47
C LEU A 453 -0.67 15.49 -7.48
N GLN A 454 -1.50 14.59 -6.92
CA GLN A 454 -1.18 13.16 -6.83
C GLN A 454 -1.85 12.33 -7.96
N LEU A 455 -1.19 11.27 -8.45
CA LEU A 455 -1.77 10.40 -9.47
C LEU A 455 -3.08 9.76 -8.98
N GLY A 456 -4.13 9.86 -9.79
CA GLY A 456 -5.43 9.29 -9.46
C GLY A 456 -6.23 10.04 -8.38
N GLN A 457 -5.72 11.18 -7.90
CA GLN A 457 -6.51 12.17 -7.15
C GLN A 457 -7.67 12.68 -8.03
N ILE A 458 -8.81 12.97 -7.42
CA ILE A 458 -10.00 13.48 -8.13
C ILE A 458 -10.26 14.90 -7.67
N ILE A 459 -10.25 15.86 -8.60
CA ILE A 459 -10.38 17.29 -8.34
C ILE A 459 -11.66 17.86 -8.99
N CYS A 460 -12.19 18.93 -8.40
CA CYS A 460 -13.30 19.70 -8.94
C CYS A 460 -12.85 20.67 -10.04
N LEU A 461 -13.58 20.68 -11.15
CA LEU A 461 -13.50 21.67 -12.23
C LEU A 461 -14.72 22.61 -12.29
N SER A 462 -15.72 22.39 -11.43
CA SER A 462 -16.87 23.27 -11.22
C SER A 462 -17.13 23.47 -9.73
N LYS A 463 -18.11 24.32 -9.39
CA LYS A 463 -18.76 24.26 -8.06
C LYS A 463 -19.63 23.01 -7.94
N GLY A 464 -19.81 22.51 -6.72
CA GLY A 464 -20.69 21.37 -6.36
C GLY A 464 -20.25 20.74 -5.04
N ASN A 465 -20.85 19.63 -4.65
CA ASN A 465 -20.29 18.73 -3.63
C ASN A 465 -18.92 18.21 -4.09
N THR A 466 -18.00 17.98 -3.16
CA THR A 466 -16.67 17.43 -3.49
C THR A 466 -16.77 15.95 -3.88
N PRO A 467 -15.87 15.43 -4.74
CA PRO A 467 -15.91 14.02 -5.12
C PRO A 467 -15.53 13.11 -3.96
N MET A 468 -16.02 11.86 -4.00
CA MET A 468 -15.37 10.78 -3.25
C MET A 468 -13.95 10.57 -3.81
N PRO A 469 -12.91 10.44 -2.98
CA PRO A 469 -11.59 10.07 -3.46
C PRO A 469 -11.55 8.63 -3.99
N SER A 470 -10.54 8.32 -4.81
CA SER A 470 -10.28 6.95 -5.25
C SER A 470 -10.04 6.04 -4.02
N PRO A 471 -10.71 4.87 -3.92
CA PRO A 471 -10.41 3.90 -2.87
C PRO A 471 -8.96 3.39 -2.96
N VAL A 472 -8.40 2.97 -1.81
CA VAL A 472 -7.05 2.44 -1.70
C VAL A 472 -7.09 1.12 -0.94
N GLU A 473 -6.54 0.06 -1.52
CA GLU A 473 -6.52 -1.26 -0.90
C GLU A 473 -5.59 -1.30 0.33
N GLY A 474 -6.01 -2.01 1.38
CA GLY A 474 -5.29 -2.11 2.66
C GLY A 474 -5.57 -0.97 3.66
N VAL A 475 -6.21 0.13 3.24
CA VAL A 475 -6.55 1.25 4.13
C VAL A 475 -7.63 0.87 5.16
N ALA A 476 -7.37 1.20 6.43
CA ALA A 476 -8.19 0.81 7.58
C ALA A 476 -9.29 1.83 7.94
N CYS A 477 -9.09 3.12 7.65
CA CYS A 477 -9.98 4.21 8.06
C CYS A 477 -10.06 5.35 7.03
N GLY A 478 -10.90 6.36 7.30
CA GLY A 478 -11.08 7.51 6.42
C GLY A 478 -11.88 7.20 5.13
N PRO A 479 -12.07 8.18 4.24
CA PRO A 479 -12.95 8.05 3.07
C PRO A 479 -12.39 7.20 1.93
N GLN A 480 -11.09 6.87 1.95
CA GLN A 480 -10.44 6.03 0.92
C GLN A 480 -10.51 4.53 1.23
N LYS A 481 -11.07 4.13 2.38
CA LYS A 481 -11.31 2.73 2.72
C LYS A 481 -12.18 2.04 1.64
N PRO A 482 -11.82 0.84 1.16
CA PRO A 482 -12.63 0.10 0.19
C PRO A 482 -14.08 -0.12 0.69
N GLY A 483 -15.05 0.04 -0.21
CA GLY A 483 -16.48 -0.10 0.11
C GLY A 483 -17.14 1.12 0.78
N THR A 484 -16.43 2.24 0.99
CA THR A 484 -17.00 3.47 1.56
C THR A 484 -18.18 3.99 0.73
N LYS A 485 -19.30 4.30 1.40
CA LYS A 485 -20.50 4.85 0.78
C LYS A 485 -20.46 6.37 0.74
N LYS A 486 -20.84 6.95 -0.41
CA LYS A 486 -20.99 8.40 -0.62
C LYS A 486 -22.09 8.96 0.30
N PRO A 487 -21.89 10.12 0.96
CA PRO A 487 -22.95 10.78 1.71
C PRO A 487 -24.13 11.23 0.83
N SER A 488 -25.31 11.35 1.43
CA SER A 488 -26.53 11.86 0.77
C SER A 488 -26.77 13.33 1.09
N GLY A 489 -27.07 14.15 0.09
CA GLY A 489 -27.40 15.57 0.25
C GLY A 489 -26.20 16.48 -0.05
N SER A 490 -26.09 17.60 0.66
CA SER A 490 -24.94 18.51 0.56
C SER A 490 -23.82 18.05 1.49
N PHE A 491 -22.58 17.95 0.99
CA PHE A 491 -21.41 17.56 1.78
C PHE A 491 -20.11 18.06 1.14
N ASP A 492 -19.06 18.19 1.94
CA ASP A 492 -17.68 18.43 1.45
C ASP A 492 -16.67 17.43 2.04
N GLY A 493 -15.38 17.61 1.75
CA GLY A 493 -14.34 16.70 2.22
C GLY A 493 -14.17 16.65 3.74
N TRP A 494 -14.65 17.63 4.50
CA TRP A 494 -14.65 17.59 5.97
C TRP A 494 -15.72 16.64 6.48
N ASP A 495 -16.80 16.42 5.73
CA ASP A 495 -17.74 15.33 6.01
C ASP A 495 -17.15 13.98 5.58
N LEU A 496 -16.38 13.94 4.49
CA LEU A 496 -15.66 12.73 4.07
C LEU A 496 -14.60 12.30 5.12
N ALA A 497 -13.91 13.26 5.76
CA ALA A 497 -12.96 13.01 6.84
C ALA A 497 -13.56 12.27 8.05
N LYS A 498 -14.88 12.34 8.25
CA LYS A 498 -15.58 11.70 9.37
C LYS A 498 -15.96 10.23 9.08
N LEU A 499 -15.77 9.76 7.85
CA LEU A 499 -16.13 8.41 7.41
C LEU A 499 -15.12 7.38 7.90
N ASN A 500 -15.61 6.20 8.30
CA ASN A 500 -14.81 5.04 8.73
C ASN A 500 -13.77 5.37 9.82
N GLN A 501 -14.21 5.90 10.97
CA GLN A 501 -13.33 6.05 12.13
C GLN A 501 -12.72 4.70 12.58
N CYS A 502 -11.53 4.75 13.17
CA CYS A 502 -10.86 3.57 13.69
C CYS A 502 -11.62 2.91 14.87
N PRO A 503 -11.44 1.59 15.08
CA PRO A 503 -11.89 0.91 16.29
C PRO A 503 -11.41 1.62 17.57
N LEU A 504 -12.20 1.55 18.64
CA LEU A 504 -11.93 2.21 19.93
C LEU A 504 -11.77 3.75 19.87
N LYS A 505 -11.99 4.38 18.71
CA LYS A 505 -11.66 5.79 18.41
C LYS A 505 -10.17 6.10 18.55
N SER A 506 -9.30 5.17 18.18
CA SER A 506 -7.89 5.49 17.95
C SER A 506 -7.72 6.47 16.78
N CYS A 507 -6.54 7.07 16.68
CA CYS A 507 -6.18 8.04 15.65
C CYS A 507 -6.17 7.39 14.28
N CYS A 508 -6.80 8.04 13.30
CA CYS A 508 -6.71 7.67 11.89
C CYS A 508 -5.64 8.56 11.22
N SER A 509 -4.51 7.98 10.83
CA SER A 509 -3.42 8.73 10.17
C SER A 509 -3.86 9.30 8.81
N GLY A 510 -3.12 10.27 8.28
CA GLY A 510 -3.39 10.86 6.96
C GLY A 510 -3.39 9.85 5.80
N TRP A 511 -2.67 8.75 5.96
CA TRP A 511 -2.63 7.63 5.02
C TRP A 511 -3.74 6.58 5.25
N GLY A 512 -4.56 6.74 6.29
CA GLY A 512 -5.73 5.89 6.55
C GLY A 512 -5.44 4.63 7.37
N PHE A 513 -4.39 4.64 8.19
CA PHE A 513 -4.07 3.56 9.15
C PHE A 513 -4.45 3.96 10.59
N CYS A 514 -4.54 2.99 11.51
CA CYS A 514 -5.22 3.16 12.81
C CYS A 514 -4.36 2.83 14.03
N GLY A 515 -4.24 3.75 14.98
CA GLY A 515 -3.73 3.49 16.33
C GLY A 515 -3.38 4.76 17.12
N THR A 516 -2.36 4.74 17.99
CA THR A 516 -2.33 5.61 19.18
C THR A 516 -1.02 6.36 19.47
N THR A 517 -0.08 6.42 18.53
CA THR A 517 1.20 7.16 18.68
C THR A 517 1.19 8.45 17.87
N ASP A 518 2.13 9.35 18.15
CA ASP A 518 2.24 10.65 17.46
C ASP A 518 2.31 10.52 15.93
N GLU A 519 2.83 9.40 15.40
CA GLU A 519 2.88 9.13 13.96
C GLU A 519 1.49 9.11 13.27
N PHE A 520 0.43 8.82 14.03
CA PHE A 520 -0.95 8.69 13.55
C PHE A 520 -1.86 9.78 14.08
N CYS A 521 -1.51 10.35 15.23
CA CYS A 521 -2.31 11.34 15.94
C CYS A 521 -1.89 12.79 15.61
N THR A 522 -0.69 13.04 15.07
CA THR A 522 -0.20 14.39 14.81
C THR A 522 -0.99 15.09 13.69
N GLU A 523 -1.61 16.23 14.00
CA GLU A 523 -2.17 17.11 12.98
C GLU A 523 -1.06 17.88 12.24
N SER A 524 -1.02 17.76 10.91
CA SER A 524 -0.06 18.46 10.06
C SER A 524 -0.68 19.04 8.78
N PRO A 525 -1.78 19.83 8.85
CA PRO A 525 -2.49 20.30 7.66
C PRO A 525 -1.60 21.10 6.70
N ALA A 526 -1.81 20.89 5.39
CA ALA A 526 -1.21 21.66 4.31
C ALA A 526 -1.63 23.14 4.35
N ASP A 527 -0.94 24.02 3.60
CA ASP A 527 -1.22 25.46 3.57
C ASP A 527 -2.62 25.80 3.01
N THR A 528 -3.16 24.94 2.13
CA THR A 528 -4.55 24.97 1.67
C THR A 528 -5.57 24.68 2.77
N LYS A 529 -5.15 23.96 3.81
CA LYS A 529 -5.95 23.42 4.91
C LYS A 529 -7.09 22.50 4.48
N ALA A 530 -6.97 21.88 3.30
CA ALA A 530 -7.98 20.95 2.81
C ALA A 530 -7.97 19.63 3.63
N PRO A 531 -9.12 18.97 3.80
CA PRO A 531 -9.21 17.69 4.51
C PRO A 531 -8.43 16.60 3.75
N GLY A 532 -7.65 15.79 4.48
CA GLY A 532 -6.77 14.79 3.88
C GLY A 532 -5.51 15.37 3.21
N ALA A 533 -5.23 16.67 3.31
CA ALA A 533 -4.04 17.31 2.74
C ALA A 533 -3.07 17.73 3.86
N PHE A 534 -1.85 17.19 3.83
CA PHE A 534 -0.87 17.33 4.91
C PHE A 534 0.42 18.04 4.47
N LYS A 535 1.31 18.34 5.41
CA LYS A 535 2.63 18.90 5.14
C LYS A 535 3.54 17.82 4.54
N ILE A 536 4.47 18.27 3.70
CA ILE A 536 5.53 17.46 3.12
C ILE A 536 6.31 16.77 4.26
N ASN A 537 6.62 15.48 4.09
CA ASN A 537 7.31 14.63 5.08
C ASN A 537 6.60 14.54 6.44
N THR A 538 5.26 14.49 6.45
CA THR A 538 4.47 14.21 7.65
C THR A 538 3.30 13.28 7.33
N ASN A 539 2.99 12.34 8.22
CA ASN A 539 1.88 11.40 8.02
C ASN A 539 0.50 12.02 8.23
N GLY A 540 0.40 13.03 9.11
CA GLY A 540 -0.85 13.72 9.40
C GLY A 540 -1.91 12.83 10.08
N CYS A 541 -3.09 13.41 10.27
CA CYS A 541 -4.22 12.74 10.91
C CYS A 541 -5.55 13.22 10.30
N ILE A 542 -6.50 12.28 10.16
CA ILE A 542 -7.84 12.46 9.58
C ILE A 542 -8.90 12.62 10.67
N SER A 543 -8.82 11.81 11.74
CA SER A 543 -9.80 11.82 12.83
C SER A 543 -9.25 11.24 14.14
N ASN A 544 -9.84 11.67 15.26
CA ASN A 544 -9.39 11.38 16.63
C ASN A 544 -7.93 11.83 16.89
N CYS A 545 -7.56 13.00 16.36
CA CYS A 545 -6.19 13.52 16.39
C CYS A 545 -5.80 14.12 17.75
N GLY A 546 -4.48 14.18 17.99
CA GLY A 546 -3.86 14.60 19.25
C GLY A 546 -3.62 13.44 20.21
N THR A 547 -2.49 13.48 20.92
CA THR A 547 -2.10 12.55 22.01
C THR A 547 -2.36 13.12 23.41
N ASP A 548 -2.97 14.30 23.51
CA ASP A 548 -3.44 14.89 24.77
C ASP A 548 -4.47 13.99 25.48
N ILE A 549 -4.37 13.90 26.82
CA ILE A 549 -5.34 13.17 27.65
C ILE A 549 -6.65 13.95 27.75
N VAL A 550 -7.48 13.82 26.71
CA VAL A 550 -8.81 14.44 26.61
C VAL A 550 -9.82 13.73 27.54
N ASN A 551 -9.83 14.15 28.80
CA ASN A 551 -10.80 13.65 29.78
C ASN A 551 -12.25 13.98 29.34
N ASN A 552 -13.19 13.12 29.70
CA ASN A 552 -14.60 13.31 29.37
C ASN A 552 -15.14 14.62 29.97
N LYS A 553 -16.01 15.32 29.23
CA LYS A 553 -16.66 16.58 29.68
C LYS A 553 -17.47 16.44 30.98
N SER A 554 -17.76 15.22 31.38
CA SER A 554 -18.24 14.85 32.71
C SER A 554 -17.58 13.53 33.10
N PRO A 555 -17.19 13.33 34.37
CA PRO A 555 -16.61 12.07 34.81
C PRO A 555 -17.61 10.91 34.65
N PRO A 556 -17.14 9.65 34.59
CA PRO A 556 -18.02 8.49 34.75
C PRO A 556 -18.74 8.55 36.10
N LYS A 557 -19.90 7.90 36.21
CA LYS A 557 -20.69 7.84 37.46
C LYS A 557 -19.88 7.31 38.64
N GLU A 558 -19.02 6.33 38.36
CA GLU A 558 -18.17 5.62 39.31
C GLU A 558 -16.81 5.40 38.66
N PHE A 559 -15.74 5.37 39.47
CA PHE A 559 -14.40 4.99 39.03
C PHE A 559 -14.05 3.63 39.64
N LYS A 560 -13.52 2.71 38.82
CA LYS A 560 -12.86 1.50 39.35
C LYS A 560 -11.49 1.88 39.90
N ARG A 561 -11.12 1.34 41.07
CA ARG A 561 -9.75 1.38 41.61
C ARG A 561 -9.27 -0.06 41.75
N ILE A 562 -8.19 -0.38 41.05
CA ILE A 562 -7.67 -1.74 40.90
C ILE A 562 -6.31 -1.80 41.61
N GLY A 563 -6.11 -2.81 42.47
CA GLY A 563 -4.82 -3.12 43.07
C GLY A 563 -4.41 -4.56 42.78
N TYR A 564 -3.14 -4.79 42.41
CA TYR A 564 -2.59 -6.15 42.26
C TYR A 564 -1.94 -6.58 43.57
N PHE A 565 -2.43 -7.68 44.14
CA PHE A 565 -1.84 -8.30 45.33
C PHE A 565 -0.81 -9.35 44.91
N GLN A 566 0.47 -9.02 45.11
CA GLN A 566 1.62 -9.90 44.88
C GLN A 566 1.56 -11.09 45.86
N ALA A 567 0.94 -12.21 45.46
CA ALA A 567 0.64 -13.31 46.39
C ALA A 567 1.89 -14.07 46.87
N TYR A 568 2.97 -14.05 46.09
CA TYR A 568 4.28 -14.61 46.45
C TYR A 568 5.11 -13.68 47.35
N ASN A 569 4.57 -12.53 47.78
CA ASN A 569 5.28 -11.60 48.68
C ASN A 569 5.79 -12.21 50.02
N PRO A 570 5.16 -13.24 50.64
CA PRO A 570 5.68 -13.84 51.87
C PRO A 570 7.05 -14.52 51.74
N SER A 571 7.57 -14.70 50.51
CA SER A 571 8.94 -15.13 50.26
C SER A 571 10.00 -14.03 50.49
N ARG A 572 9.58 -12.76 50.62
CA ARG A 572 10.47 -11.60 50.74
C ARG A 572 11.05 -11.47 52.16
N PRO A 573 12.31 -11.03 52.33
CA PRO A 573 12.93 -10.88 53.66
C PRO A 573 12.24 -9.88 54.61
N CYS A 574 11.47 -8.94 54.07
CA CYS A 574 10.68 -7.95 54.82
C CYS A 574 9.66 -7.27 53.89
N MET A 575 8.78 -6.45 54.46
CA MET A 575 7.68 -5.74 53.77
C MET A 575 6.76 -6.70 53.00
N HIS A 576 6.50 -7.85 53.62
CA HIS A 576 5.45 -8.79 53.27
C HIS A 576 4.12 -8.35 53.93
N MET A 577 3.00 -8.70 53.30
CA MET A 577 1.64 -8.39 53.73
C MET A 577 0.74 -9.58 53.39
N ASP A 578 -0.12 -9.99 54.33
CA ASP A 578 -1.09 -11.05 54.13
C ASP A 578 -2.33 -10.55 53.38
N ALA A 579 -3.00 -11.43 52.62
CA ALA A 579 -4.23 -11.11 51.91
C ALA A 579 -5.35 -10.58 52.83
N SER A 580 -5.37 -11.00 54.10
CA SER A 580 -6.31 -10.49 55.10
C SER A 580 -6.10 -9.03 55.50
N GLU A 581 -4.92 -8.45 55.25
CA GLU A 581 -4.61 -7.05 55.60
C GLU A 581 -5.10 -6.05 54.54
N ILE A 582 -5.59 -6.52 53.38
CA ILE A 582 -5.94 -5.66 52.25
C ILE A 582 -7.17 -4.79 52.55
N GLU A 583 -8.23 -5.37 53.14
CA GLU A 583 -9.45 -4.62 53.48
C GLU A 583 -9.14 -3.46 54.44
N ASP A 584 -8.37 -3.72 55.50
CA ASP A 584 -8.16 -2.72 56.54
C ASP A 584 -7.26 -1.56 56.11
N ASN A 585 -6.35 -1.80 55.15
CA ASN A 585 -5.39 -0.81 54.68
C ASN A 585 -5.82 -0.07 53.39
N PHE A 586 -6.67 -0.64 52.53
CA PHE A 586 -6.94 -0.12 51.18
C PHE A 586 -8.44 0.00 50.85
N LYS A 587 -9.18 0.71 51.73
CA LYS A 587 -10.66 0.84 51.71
C LYS A 587 -11.21 1.60 50.49
N GLU A 588 -10.36 2.17 49.66
CA GLU A 588 -10.74 2.79 48.38
C GLU A 588 -10.71 1.85 47.18
N LEU A 589 -10.10 0.67 47.28
CA LEU A 589 -10.06 -0.29 46.18
C LEU A 589 -11.46 -0.83 45.92
N THR A 590 -11.81 -0.99 44.65
CA THR A 590 -13.09 -1.60 44.24
C THR A 590 -12.89 -2.95 43.57
N HIS A 591 -11.68 -3.25 43.10
CA HIS A 591 -11.26 -4.54 42.57
C HIS A 591 -9.84 -4.84 43.07
N VAL A 592 -9.55 -6.10 43.43
CA VAL A 592 -8.21 -6.56 43.77
C VAL A 592 -7.89 -7.81 42.97
N HIS A 593 -6.76 -7.78 42.28
CA HIS A 593 -6.27 -8.85 41.40
C HIS A 593 -5.26 -9.70 42.18
N PHE A 594 -5.56 -10.98 42.39
CA PHE A 594 -4.67 -11.93 43.02
C PHE A 594 -3.60 -12.38 42.01
N ALA A 595 -2.35 -11.96 42.23
CA ALA A 595 -1.24 -12.12 41.30
C ALA A 595 -0.26 -13.22 41.77
N PHE A 596 -0.21 -14.41 41.16
CA PHE A 596 -0.93 -14.86 39.98
C PHE A 596 -1.33 -16.35 40.07
N ALA A 597 -2.34 -16.73 39.28
CA ALA A 597 -2.53 -18.09 38.79
C ALA A 597 -1.70 -18.33 37.52
N GLY A 598 -1.36 -19.59 37.28
CA GLY A 598 -0.69 -20.04 36.06
C GLY A 598 -1.60 -20.93 35.19
N ILE A 599 -1.02 -21.50 34.14
CA ILE A 599 -1.70 -22.45 33.25
C ILE A 599 -0.97 -23.80 33.31
N THR A 600 -1.67 -24.90 33.56
CA THR A 600 -1.08 -26.25 33.52
C THR A 600 -0.79 -26.72 32.08
N ALA A 601 0.02 -27.76 31.92
CA ALA A 601 0.34 -28.30 30.59
C ALA A 601 -0.87 -28.91 29.84
N ASP A 602 -1.93 -29.27 30.56
CA ASP A 602 -3.21 -29.75 30.00
C ASP A 602 -4.29 -28.63 29.94
N TYR A 603 -3.88 -27.36 30.05
CA TYR A 603 -4.72 -26.16 29.99
C TYR A 603 -5.83 -26.06 31.06
N ASP A 604 -5.65 -26.66 32.24
CA ASP A 604 -6.44 -26.38 33.45
C ASP A 604 -5.73 -25.33 34.34
N VAL A 605 -6.46 -24.71 35.27
CA VAL A 605 -5.97 -23.63 36.15
C VAL A 605 -4.89 -24.12 37.11
N ASN A 606 -3.74 -23.44 37.16
CA ASN A 606 -2.66 -23.72 38.11
C ASN A 606 -2.66 -22.72 39.27
N ILE A 607 -2.68 -23.22 40.51
CA ILE A 607 -2.39 -22.42 41.71
C ILE A 607 -1.06 -22.91 42.29
N PRO A 608 0.03 -22.11 42.19
CA PRO A 608 1.32 -22.47 42.78
C PRO A 608 1.24 -22.72 44.29
N GLU A 609 1.97 -23.73 44.77
CA GLU A 609 1.87 -24.23 46.16
C GLU A 609 2.35 -23.20 47.21
N ASP A 610 3.22 -22.26 46.81
CA ASP A 610 3.71 -21.16 47.64
C ASP A 610 2.66 -20.04 47.84
N VAL A 611 1.85 -19.72 46.82
CA VAL A 611 0.77 -18.71 46.92
C VAL A 611 -0.55 -19.29 47.44
N LYS A 612 -0.69 -20.61 47.43
CA LYS A 612 -1.93 -21.36 47.78
C LYS A 612 -2.54 -20.96 49.13
N LYS A 613 -1.73 -20.72 50.18
CA LYS A 613 -2.24 -20.23 51.47
C LYS A 613 -2.86 -18.83 51.37
N GLN A 614 -2.30 -17.97 50.55
CA GLN A 614 -2.82 -16.62 50.33
C GLN A 614 -4.11 -16.66 49.49
N VAL A 615 -4.22 -17.56 48.50
CA VAL A 615 -5.47 -17.70 47.73
C VAL A 615 -6.59 -18.23 48.60
N ASP A 616 -6.29 -19.18 49.49
CA ASP A 616 -7.23 -19.73 50.48
C ASP A 616 -7.79 -18.67 51.44
N VAL A 617 -7.00 -17.65 51.79
CA VAL A 617 -7.43 -16.50 52.60
C VAL A 617 -8.21 -15.49 51.74
N PHE A 618 -7.65 -15.09 50.61
CA PHE A 618 -8.22 -14.08 49.72
C PHE A 618 -9.63 -14.44 49.24
N GLU A 619 -9.84 -15.68 48.80
CA GLU A 619 -11.15 -16.20 48.37
C GLU A 619 -12.21 -16.09 49.47
N LYS A 620 -11.83 -16.45 50.71
CA LYS A 620 -12.76 -16.62 51.86
C LYS A 620 -12.97 -15.34 52.68
N MET A 621 -12.17 -14.30 52.44
CA MET A 621 -12.33 -12.99 53.06
C MET A 621 -13.66 -12.35 52.61
N ASP A 622 -14.47 -11.90 53.57
CA ASP A 622 -15.56 -10.95 53.30
C ASP A 622 -14.92 -9.58 53.04
N ALA A 623 -15.28 -8.90 51.95
CA ALA A 623 -14.56 -7.73 51.47
C ALA A 623 -15.46 -6.78 50.67
N PRO A 624 -15.25 -5.45 50.77
CA PRO A 624 -16.01 -4.45 50.01
C PRO A 624 -15.59 -4.35 48.54
N PHE A 625 -14.48 -4.97 48.16
CA PHE A 625 -13.93 -4.97 46.80
C PHE A 625 -14.15 -6.29 46.08
N LYS A 626 -14.13 -6.24 44.74
CA LYS A 626 -14.27 -7.40 43.87
C LYS A 626 -12.98 -8.22 43.83
N LYS A 627 -13.07 -9.52 44.09
CA LYS A 627 -11.95 -10.46 44.16
C LYS A 627 -11.71 -11.09 42.79
N ILE A 628 -10.62 -10.73 42.13
CA ILE A 628 -10.29 -11.14 40.77
C ILE A 628 -9.09 -12.08 40.78
N LEU A 629 -9.14 -13.19 40.05
CA LEU A 629 -7.97 -14.08 39.86
C LEU A 629 -7.22 -13.68 38.59
N SER A 630 -5.96 -13.26 38.70
CA SER A 630 -5.13 -12.85 37.57
C SER A 630 -4.24 -13.99 37.07
N PHE A 631 -4.22 -14.23 35.76
CA PHE A 631 -3.44 -15.29 35.12
C PHE A 631 -2.25 -14.72 34.34
N GLY A 632 -1.03 -15.15 34.67
CA GLY A 632 0.18 -14.75 33.92
C GLY A 632 1.08 -13.78 34.68
N GLY A 633 1.19 -12.56 34.15
CA GLY A 633 2.30 -11.65 34.39
C GLY A 633 3.59 -12.12 33.72
N TRP A 634 4.62 -11.29 33.79
CA TRP A 634 5.85 -11.42 33.00
C TRP A 634 6.50 -12.81 33.10
N ALA A 635 6.62 -13.37 34.31
CA ALA A 635 7.31 -14.64 34.54
C ALA A 635 6.59 -15.81 33.87
N GLU A 636 5.32 -16.07 34.20
CA GLU A 636 4.55 -17.16 33.55
C GLU A 636 4.44 -16.95 32.02
N SER A 637 4.35 -15.70 31.56
CA SER A 637 4.29 -15.36 30.13
C SER A 637 5.61 -15.56 29.37
N THR A 638 6.78 -15.49 30.04
CA THR A 638 8.11 -15.51 29.39
C THR A 638 9.05 -16.62 29.87
N ASP A 639 8.72 -17.41 30.89
CA ASP A 639 9.56 -18.52 31.31
C ASP A 639 9.53 -19.66 30.28
N ALA A 640 10.70 -20.27 30.05
CA ALA A 640 10.90 -21.27 28.99
C ALA A 640 10.05 -22.56 29.16
N GLN A 641 9.42 -22.75 30.33
CA GLN A 641 8.54 -23.89 30.62
C GLN A 641 7.05 -23.59 30.35
N THR A 642 6.68 -22.32 30.19
CA THR A 642 5.29 -21.82 30.35
C THR A 642 4.83 -20.89 29.24
N PHE A 643 5.71 -20.08 28.64
CA PHE A 643 5.36 -19.09 27.59
C PHE A 643 4.48 -19.67 26.46
N GLN A 644 4.77 -20.92 26.07
CA GLN A 644 4.06 -21.62 25.00
C GLN A 644 2.60 -21.95 25.37
N ARG A 645 2.29 -22.13 26.66
CA ARG A 645 0.93 -22.42 27.15
C ARG A 645 0.01 -21.23 26.89
N TYR A 646 0.46 -20.01 27.16
CA TYR A 646 -0.28 -18.77 26.88
C TYR A 646 -0.56 -18.59 25.38
N ARG A 647 0.42 -18.90 24.53
CA ARG A 647 0.27 -18.93 23.07
C ARG A 647 -0.68 -20.03 22.58
N ASP A 648 -0.71 -21.17 23.26
CA ASP A 648 -1.55 -22.30 22.83
C ASP A 648 -3.00 -22.13 23.29
N VAL A 649 -3.27 -21.71 24.53
CA VAL A 649 -4.65 -21.56 25.03
C VAL A 649 -5.46 -20.53 24.24
N VAL A 650 -4.84 -19.57 23.56
CA VAL A 650 -5.58 -18.61 22.72
C VAL A 650 -5.99 -19.18 21.36
N LYS A 651 -5.44 -20.31 20.90
CA LYS A 651 -5.66 -20.86 19.55
C LYS A 651 -7.02 -21.54 19.37
N PRO A 652 -7.54 -21.67 18.12
CA PRO A 652 -8.85 -22.29 17.86
C PRO A 652 -9.01 -23.71 18.44
N GLU A 653 -7.92 -24.47 18.51
CA GLU A 653 -7.90 -25.85 19.01
C GLU A 653 -8.13 -25.95 20.52
N TYR A 654 -7.84 -24.88 21.29
CA TYR A 654 -7.72 -24.94 22.75
C TYR A 654 -8.52 -23.86 23.52
N ARG A 655 -8.88 -22.72 22.89
CA ARG A 655 -9.52 -21.58 23.60
C ARG A 655 -10.80 -21.93 24.35
N SER A 656 -11.66 -22.75 23.75
CA SER A 656 -12.90 -23.22 24.39
C SER A 656 -12.65 -24.19 25.54
N VAL A 657 -11.50 -24.88 25.57
CA VAL A 657 -11.11 -25.78 26.67
C VAL A 657 -10.60 -24.96 27.86
N PHE A 658 -9.70 -24.00 27.62
CA PHE A 658 -9.18 -23.14 28.70
C PHE A 658 -10.27 -22.25 29.30
N ALA A 659 -11.14 -21.65 28.48
CA ALA A 659 -12.29 -20.88 28.97
C ALA A 659 -13.21 -21.74 29.83
N ALA A 660 -13.56 -22.96 29.40
CA ALA A 660 -14.38 -23.88 30.19
C ALA A 660 -13.70 -24.30 31.51
N ASN A 661 -12.37 -24.47 31.52
CA ASN A 661 -11.62 -24.78 32.73
C ASN A 661 -11.56 -23.59 33.71
N ILE A 662 -11.45 -22.35 33.21
CA ILE A 662 -11.58 -21.14 34.03
C ILE A 662 -12.97 -21.07 34.68
N ILE A 663 -14.05 -21.21 33.91
CA ILE A 663 -15.42 -21.17 34.45
C ILE A 663 -15.62 -22.27 35.49
N LYS A 664 -15.21 -23.51 35.21
CA LYS A 664 -15.21 -24.66 36.15
C LYS A 664 -14.40 -24.41 37.42
N PHE A 665 -13.34 -23.60 37.36
CA PHE A 665 -12.60 -23.18 38.55
C PHE A 665 -13.41 -22.17 39.37
N LEU A 666 -13.98 -21.14 38.74
CA LEU A 666 -14.81 -20.12 39.41
C LEU A 666 -16.08 -20.71 40.04
N GLU A 667 -16.77 -21.63 39.34
CA GLU A 667 -17.92 -22.38 39.88
C GLU A 667 -17.58 -23.20 41.13
N LYS A 668 -16.32 -23.60 41.29
CA LYS A 668 -15.81 -24.32 42.47
C LYS A 668 -15.27 -23.38 43.55
N HIS A 669 -14.93 -22.15 43.20
CA HIS A 669 -14.31 -21.13 44.05
C HIS A 669 -15.16 -19.85 44.01
N GLU A 670 -16.42 -19.96 44.47
CA GLU A 670 -17.46 -18.91 44.45
C GLU A 670 -17.06 -17.59 45.13
N GLY A 671 -15.95 -17.57 45.88
CA GLY A 671 -15.35 -16.37 46.46
C GLY A 671 -14.66 -15.44 45.46
N PHE A 672 -14.57 -15.80 44.17
CA PHE A 672 -14.05 -14.92 43.10
C PHE A 672 -15.18 -14.29 42.28
N ASP A 673 -15.09 -12.98 42.07
CA ASP A 673 -16.02 -12.18 41.27
C ASP A 673 -15.70 -12.15 39.77
N GLY A 674 -14.54 -12.67 39.37
CA GLY A 674 -14.10 -12.69 37.98
C GLY A 674 -12.62 -13.03 37.81
N VAL A 675 -12.15 -12.87 36.58
CA VAL A 675 -10.76 -13.16 36.17
C VAL A 675 -10.15 -12.00 35.41
N ASP A 676 -8.83 -12.04 35.38
CA ASP A 676 -7.96 -11.12 34.68
C ASP A 676 -6.89 -11.95 33.95
N ILE A 677 -6.53 -11.56 32.73
CA ILE A 677 -5.61 -12.32 31.89
C ILE A 677 -4.47 -11.39 31.49
N ASP A 678 -3.34 -11.57 32.16
CA ASP A 678 -2.15 -10.74 32.05
C ASP A 678 -1.09 -11.47 31.23
N TRP A 679 -1.43 -11.77 29.96
CA TRP A 679 -0.47 -12.36 29.03
C TRP A 679 0.46 -11.27 28.49
N GLU A 680 1.74 -11.33 28.88
CA GLU A 680 2.78 -10.39 28.47
C GLU A 680 3.72 -11.01 27.42
N TYR A 681 3.62 -10.72 26.11
CA TYR A 681 2.54 -10.06 25.37
C TYR A 681 2.22 -10.83 24.07
N PRO A 682 0.96 -10.79 23.56
CA PRO A 682 0.60 -11.43 22.29
C PRO A 682 1.43 -10.90 21.11
N GLY A 683 2.12 -11.79 20.38
CA GLY A 683 2.86 -11.42 19.17
C GLY A 683 4.19 -10.65 19.37
N ALA A 684 4.64 -10.45 20.61
CA ALA A 684 5.90 -9.75 20.88
C ALA A 684 7.14 -10.56 20.40
N THR A 685 8.21 -9.87 20.01
CA THR A 685 9.38 -10.49 19.32
C THR A 685 10.73 -10.29 20.03
N ASP A 686 10.71 -9.60 21.16
CA ASP A 686 11.84 -8.97 21.85
C ASP A 686 12.02 -9.42 23.31
N GLN A 687 11.17 -10.34 23.79
CA GLN A 687 11.09 -10.76 25.19
C GLN A 687 12.13 -11.83 25.64
N GLY A 688 13.11 -12.19 24.78
CA GLY A 688 14.12 -13.20 25.09
C GLY A 688 13.68 -14.67 24.93
N ILE A 689 12.39 -14.91 24.67
CA ILE A 689 11.80 -16.17 24.21
C ILE A 689 11.74 -16.23 22.67
N PRO A 690 11.42 -17.39 22.04
CA PRO A 690 11.08 -17.42 20.62
C PRO A 690 9.98 -16.40 20.29
N ALA A 691 10.05 -15.73 19.13
CA ALA A 691 9.09 -14.69 18.75
C ALA A 691 7.63 -15.19 18.79
N GLY A 692 6.69 -14.29 19.11
CA GLY A 692 5.25 -14.53 19.01
C GLY A 692 4.77 -14.52 17.56
N ASP A 693 3.55 -15.01 17.33
CA ASP A 693 2.92 -15.04 16.00
C ASP A 693 2.10 -13.76 15.80
N ARG A 694 2.08 -13.21 14.57
CA ARG A 694 1.28 -12.01 14.24
C ARG A 694 -0.23 -12.22 14.46
N THR A 695 -0.69 -13.46 14.47
CA THR A 695 -2.08 -13.85 14.77
C THR A 695 -2.40 -13.94 16.26
N ASP A 696 -1.40 -13.94 17.16
CA ASP A 696 -1.57 -14.09 18.61
C ASP A 696 -2.58 -13.09 19.19
N GLY A 697 -2.50 -11.80 18.82
CA GLY A 697 -3.44 -10.77 19.30
C GLY A 697 -4.89 -10.98 18.83
N LEU A 698 -5.09 -11.52 17.63
CA LEU A 698 -6.42 -11.86 17.11
C LEU A 698 -6.97 -13.13 17.74
N TYR A 699 -6.11 -14.11 18.00
CA TYR A 699 -6.45 -15.31 18.77
C TYR A 699 -6.78 -14.98 20.23
N TYR A 700 -6.06 -14.03 20.82
CA TYR A 700 -6.33 -13.54 22.17
C TYR A 700 -7.69 -12.84 22.25
N TYR A 701 -8.00 -11.92 21.32
CA TYR A 701 -9.34 -11.32 21.20
C TYR A 701 -10.45 -12.37 21.07
N ARG A 702 -10.23 -13.44 20.29
CA ARG A 702 -11.20 -14.54 20.13
C ARG A 702 -11.37 -15.35 21.41
N PHE A 703 -10.30 -15.62 22.16
CA PHE A 703 -10.39 -16.25 23.48
C PHE A 703 -11.19 -15.39 24.46
N LEU A 704 -10.87 -14.09 24.55
CA LEU A 704 -11.61 -13.09 25.34
C LEU A 704 -13.05 -12.81 24.85
N SER A 705 -13.47 -13.43 23.73
CA SER A 705 -14.85 -13.37 23.20
C SER A 705 -15.64 -14.67 23.40
N VAL A 706 -14.96 -15.72 23.88
CA VAL A 706 -15.51 -17.06 24.19
C VAL A 706 -15.60 -17.27 25.71
N LEU A 707 -14.65 -16.70 26.46
CA LEU A 707 -14.72 -16.48 27.91
C LEU A 707 -15.78 -15.42 28.27
#